data_AF-A0A5C5ZAM0-F1
#
_entry.id   AF-A0A5C5ZAM0-F1
#
_cell.length_a   1.000
_cell.length_b   1.000
_cell.length_c   1.000
_cell.angle_alpha   90.00
_cell.angle_beta   90.00
_cell.angle_gamma   90.00
#
_symmetry.space_group_name_H-M   'P 1'
#
loop_
_entity.id
_entity.type
_entity.pdbx_description
1 polymer ?
#
loop_
_entity_poly.entity_id
_entity_poly.type
_entity_poly.pdbx_seq_one_letter_code
_entity_poly.pdbx_strand_id
1 'polypeptide(L)'
;MTPKTQHRMIRMSTIFCMIAIPLGCEPAPEIRVATNNIDSLGLVNTSESVQYRWPVVAGKWEVSRPTGFTFLRRMKPGELGKIADQIDRDRQAKIELAKQSDQPAPWTIASTDVDEKTARYMAVAIGEIAPELEKKLTVEFPASVRSAEVRLDITGKHLFLLDDGIWVSKLPWREWWTTETTPAQETDITGSPNDFQRIGLDANEDNADGESAKVKVAFFRDPSRLFATKGNTLSLIDFEKREILTSLKTAIPIRHLSVSFQTGRPMVVDQEGGIYLANVDLDRMDKIGECDVQLPMPQISLDATRIVTLQSPSLGRVFKLDDLGVIDEIDIPISGATDLTAIGCTRAYDYWIGKDIVITRPEYPNSEDADQKGWPMTLYWDFEQVFETRNDTDSSESQFCIAERTTANGSRERVCMDMSFGDRMSFRPSPVPGDKSDRIVASQNGGRIALVNDTTIELYDREIQVPQSVAAIGKLAKWYAWENRFDDLEMLHRVLRQLPETRFNRTPEQLYEAMLTAIASQWLYTLQQTTQQSLNEEQRTLAKERLDGFVNWSKTKTPLALCAAMSYHRKLAWAARGNGWSSDVTQSGWDDFEKHNKIAINLWNEISTLDDIPAVAYYDYFLLARDTGIEMEQVAEPLETCLRKYPRESLIHPPLMQWMLEKWGGTRGSGPAYIHAVADAVGSATGDWLYERSIESIQNSFGYAFFEYSQVNGSRVLRGVEEGIRSNYWQHNSALTAMYLVEQSHSRLNSPPAHSPYSIQAKATCESLAEYYRQRYPMLSNLGVSDRYRAAVTRYLER
;
A
#
# COMPACT_ATOMS: atom_id res chain seq x y z
N MET A 1 39.06 19.53 10.85
CA MET A 1 38.41 19.69 9.53
C MET A 1 38.36 18.33 8.86
N THR A 2 37.30 17.57 9.11
CA THR A 2 37.03 16.28 8.46
C THR A 2 35.86 16.50 7.50
N PRO A 3 35.96 16.10 6.22
CA PRO A 3 34.87 16.31 5.29
C PRO A 3 33.77 15.29 5.57
N LYS A 4 32.62 15.76 6.05
CA LYS A 4 31.37 14.98 6.06
C LYS A 4 30.87 14.89 4.62
N THR A 5 31.19 13.81 3.94
CA THR A 5 30.61 13.47 2.64
C THR A 5 29.15 13.04 2.87
N GLN A 6 28.20 13.96 2.73
CA GLN A 6 26.78 13.62 2.66
C GLN A 6 26.50 12.98 1.29
N HIS A 7 26.43 11.65 1.24
CA HIS A 7 25.85 10.94 0.11
C HIS A 7 24.34 11.23 0.06
N ARG A 8 23.93 12.21 -0.75
CA ARG A 8 22.54 12.34 -1.18
C ARG A 8 22.24 11.20 -2.16
N MET A 9 21.60 10.15 -1.68
CA MET A 9 21.01 9.12 -2.52
C MET A 9 19.88 9.78 -3.32
N ILE A 10 20.06 9.98 -4.62
CA ILE A 10 19.03 10.52 -5.52
C ILE A 10 17.89 9.50 -5.58
N ARG A 11 16.80 9.77 -4.87
CA ARG A 11 15.56 8.99 -4.98
C ARG A 11 14.83 9.42 -6.24
N MET A 12 14.83 8.55 -7.26
CA MET A 12 13.79 8.57 -8.27
C MET A 12 12.55 7.90 -7.68
N SER A 13 11.54 8.70 -7.30
CA SER A 13 10.21 8.20 -6.95
C SER A 13 9.68 7.36 -8.10
N THR A 14 9.69 6.04 -7.90
CA THR A 14 9.22 5.08 -8.89
C THR A 14 7.69 5.02 -8.82
N ILE A 15 7.00 5.97 -9.44
CA ILE A 15 5.59 5.78 -9.81
C ILE A 15 5.59 4.95 -11.09
N PHE A 16 5.78 3.63 -10.96
CA PHE A 16 5.43 2.70 -12.02
C PHE A 16 3.97 2.32 -11.85
N CYS A 17 3.10 3.25 -12.21
CA CYS A 17 1.77 2.89 -12.65
C CYS A 17 1.95 2.16 -13.98
N MET A 18 1.86 0.83 -14.00
CA MET A 18 1.33 0.14 -15.19
C MET A 18 -0.18 0.46 -15.27
N ILE A 19 -0.50 1.74 -15.42
CA ILE A 19 -1.73 2.12 -16.10
C ILE A 19 -1.40 1.83 -17.55
N ALA A 20 -1.98 0.76 -18.08
CA ALA A 20 -2.22 0.71 -19.52
C ALA A 20 -3.11 1.92 -19.82
N ILE A 21 -2.51 3.07 -20.11
CA ILE A 21 -3.26 4.20 -20.66
C ILE A 21 -3.74 3.66 -22.02
N PRO A 22 -5.06 3.65 -22.29
CA PRO A 22 -5.53 3.34 -23.63
C PRO A 22 -5.11 4.51 -24.53
N LEU A 23 -3.87 4.46 -25.03
CA LEU A 23 -3.37 5.40 -26.01
C LEU A 23 -3.84 4.92 -27.38
N GLY A 24 -4.67 5.76 -28.01
CA GLY A 24 -5.07 5.63 -29.41
C GLY A 24 -5.84 4.36 -29.72
N CYS A 25 -7.13 4.32 -29.38
CA CYS A 25 -8.02 3.62 -30.30
C CYS A 25 -8.15 4.51 -31.54
N GLU A 26 -8.21 3.92 -32.74
CA GLU A 26 -8.95 4.57 -33.82
C GLU A 26 -10.29 5.06 -33.23
N PRO A 27 -10.78 6.26 -33.55
CA PRO A 27 -12.18 6.55 -33.28
C PRO A 27 -12.96 5.37 -33.86
N ALA A 28 -13.85 4.76 -33.05
CA ALA A 28 -14.78 3.77 -33.57
C ALA A 28 -15.31 4.37 -34.89
N PRO A 29 -15.17 3.67 -36.03
CA PRO A 29 -15.52 4.25 -37.31
C PRO A 29 -16.91 4.88 -37.13
N GLU A 30 -17.05 6.17 -37.47
CA GLU A 30 -18.37 6.78 -37.54
C GLU A 30 -19.22 5.77 -38.31
N ILE A 31 -20.25 5.22 -37.66
CA ILE A 31 -21.27 4.47 -38.38
C ILE A 31 -22.00 5.52 -39.21
N ARG A 32 -21.38 5.90 -40.31
CA ARG A 32 -22.04 6.55 -41.42
C ARG A 32 -22.95 5.48 -41.95
N VAL A 33 -24.23 5.60 -41.62
CA VAL A 33 -25.29 4.98 -42.40
C VAL A 33 -25.19 5.62 -43.78
N ALA A 34 -24.30 5.07 -44.62
CA ALA A 34 -24.14 5.48 -45.99
C ALA A 34 -25.37 4.99 -46.74
N THR A 35 -26.28 5.93 -47.03
CA THR A 35 -27.32 5.73 -48.02
C THR A 35 -26.67 5.67 -49.40
N ASN A 36 -26.65 4.45 -49.95
CA ASN A 36 -26.62 4.07 -51.37
C ASN A 36 -25.47 4.51 -52.31
N ASN A 37 -25.20 3.55 -53.21
CA ASN A 37 -24.56 3.62 -54.53
C ASN A 37 -23.04 3.69 -54.60
N ILE A 38 -22.42 2.50 -54.65
CA ILE A 38 -21.25 2.26 -55.51
C ILE A 38 -21.43 0.92 -56.22
N ASP A 39 -21.57 1.00 -57.54
CA ASP A 39 -21.46 -0.09 -58.49
C ASP A 39 -20.03 -0.63 -58.55
N SER A 40 -19.93 -1.96 -58.71
CA SER A 40 -18.80 -2.71 -59.27
C SER A 40 -17.42 -2.62 -58.58
N LEU A 41 -17.12 -3.61 -57.74
CA LEU A 41 -15.82 -4.32 -57.77
C LEU A 41 -15.96 -5.65 -57.02
N GLY A 42 -15.62 -6.73 -57.72
CA GLY A 42 -15.88 -8.10 -57.31
C GLY A 42 -15.14 -8.50 -56.04
N LEU A 43 -15.90 -8.81 -55.00
CA LEU A 43 -15.45 -9.60 -53.87
C LEU A 43 -16.43 -10.77 -53.69
N VAL A 44 -15.82 -11.91 -53.41
CA VAL A 44 -16.41 -13.23 -53.35
C VAL A 44 -17.67 -13.25 -52.48
N ASN A 45 -18.70 -13.84 -53.07
CA ASN A 45 -19.99 -14.12 -52.47
C ASN A 45 -19.84 -14.98 -51.21
N THR A 46 -19.89 -14.37 -50.03
CA THR A 46 -20.29 -15.02 -48.77
C THR A 46 -21.62 -14.42 -48.30
N SER A 47 -22.66 -14.58 -49.12
CA SER A 47 -24.05 -14.35 -48.71
C SER A 47 -24.60 -15.54 -47.93
N GLU A 48 -24.00 -15.79 -46.77
CA GLU A 48 -24.76 -16.22 -45.60
C GLU A 48 -24.52 -15.18 -44.52
N SER A 49 -25.17 -14.04 -44.70
CA SER A 49 -25.48 -13.16 -43.59
C SER A 49 -26.39 -13.93 -42.65
N VAL A 50 -25.79 -14.75 -41.77
CA VAL A 50 -26.45 -15.15 -40.54
C VAL A 50 -26.61 -13.88 -39.72
N GLN A 51 -27.66 -13.11 -40.04
CA GLN A 51 -28.30 -12.25 -39.07
C GLN A 51 -28.76 -13.18 -37.96
N TYR A 52 -27.88 -13.41 -36.99
CA TYR A 52 -28.26 -14.02 -35.73
C TYR A 52 -29.23 -13.06 -35.04
N ARG A 53 -30.52 -13.17 -35.36
CA ARG A 53 -31.59 -12.68 -34.50
C ARG A 53 -31.64 -13.63 -33.32
N TRP A 54 -30.90 -13.27 -32.27
CA TRP A 54 -30.89 -14.00 -31.01
C TRP A 54 -32.24 -13.85 -30.32
N PRO A 55 -32.87 -14.94 -29.84
CA PRO A 55 -34.09 -14.83 -29.06
C PRO A 55 -33.75 -14.18 -27.72
N VAL A 56 -34.11 -12.91 -27.55
CA VAL A 56 -34.17 -12.26 -26.25
C VAL A 56 -35.31 -12.92 -25.48
N VAL A 57 -35.02 -13.87 -24.60
CA VAL A 57 -36.01 -14.34 -23.63
C VAL A 57 -36.10 -13.29 -22.55
N ALA A 58 -37.27 -12.65 -22.40
CA ALA A 58 -37.52 -11.70 -21.33
C ALA A 58 -37.18 -12.34 -19.97
N GLY A 59 -36.15 -11.81 -19.30
CA GLY A 59 -35.73 -12.26 -17.96
C GLY A 59 -34.37 -12.96 -17.86
N LYS A 60 -33.67 -13.25 -18.97
CA LYS A 60 -32.28 -13.76 -18.94
C LYS A 60 -31.42 -13.11 -20.02
N TRP A 61 -30.40 -12.36 -19.60
CA TRP A 61 -29.31 -11.89 -20.49
C TRP A 61 -28.33 -13.05 -20.73
N GLU A 62 -28.68 -14.03 -21.56
CA GLU A 62 -27.77 -15.16 -21.85
C GLU A 62 -27.85 -15.63 -23.30
N VAL A 63 -26.78 -15.43 -24.07
CA VAL A 63 -26.12 -16.46 -24.89
C VAL A 63 -24.64 -16.05 -25.02
N SER A 64 -23.70 -16.78 -24.42
CA SER A 64 -22.28 -16.68 -24.80
C SER A 64 -22.03 -17.60 -25.99
N ARG A 65 -21.25 -17.16 -26.97
CA ARG A 65 -20.72 -18.06 -28.02
C ARG A 65 -20.01 -19.26 -27.37
N PRO A 66 -20.01 -20.45 -27.97
CA PRO A 66 -19.19 -21.54 -27.48
C PRO A 66 -17.70 -21.16 -27.57
N THR A 67 -16.91 -21.55 -26.56
CA THR A 67 -15.46 -21.36 -26.60
C THR A 67 -14.81 -22.12 -27.76
N GLY A 68 -13.74 -21.56 -28.33
CA GLY A 68 -12.93 -22.21 -29.38
C GLY A 68 -12.24 -23.48 -28.89
N PHE A 69 -11.94 -23.57 -27.59
CA PHE A 69 -11.28 -24.73 -27.00
C PHE A 69 -12.22 -25.95 -26.92
N THR A 70 -11.96 -26.96 -27.76
CA THR A 70 -12.74 -28.20 -27.83
C THR A 70 -12.73 -28.99 -26.53
N PHE A 71 -11.65 -28.93 -25.73
CA PHE A 71 -11.57 -29.64 -24.45
C PHE A 71 -12.51 -29.04 -23.40
N LEU A 72 -12.61 -27.71 -23.30
CA LEU A 72 -13.56 -27.04 -22.39
C LEU A 72 -15.01 -27.38 -22.71
N ARG A 73 -15.36 -27.52 -23.98
CA ARG A 73 -16.71 -27.95 -24.41
C ARG A 73 -17.04 -29.39 -24.00
N ARG A 74 -16.02 -30.22 -23.74
CA ARG A 74 -16.17 -31.62 -23.32
C ARG A 74 -16.14 -31.77 -21.79
N MET A 75 -15.60 -30.80 -21.07
CA MET A 75 -15.58 -30.81 -19.61
C MET A 75 -17.00 -30.71 -19.06
N LYS A 76 -17.29 -31.48 -18.02
CA LYS A 76 -18.58 -31.40 -17.34
C LYS A 76 -18.60 -30.17 -16.41
N PRO A 77 -19.75 -29.50 -16.24
CA PRO A 77 -19.86 -28.46 -15.23
C PRO A 77 -19.42 -28.97 -13.85
N GLY A 78 -18.56 -28.20 -13.17
CA GLY A 78 -17.96 -28.55 -11.88
C GLY A 78 -16.84 -29.60 -11.91
N GLU A 79 -16.39 -30.07 -13.07
CA GLU A 79 -15.25 -31.01 -13.17
C GLU A 79 -13.95 -30.44 -12.56
N LEU A 80 -13.58 -29.22 -12.92
CA LEU A 80 -12.42 -28.54 -12.35
C LEU A 80 -12.65 -28.17 -10.88
N GLY A 81 -13.90 -27.90 -10.49
CA GLY A 81 -14.28 -27.66 -9.10
C GLY A 81 -13.94 -28.83 -8.18
N LYS A 82 -14.24 -30.06 -8.61
CA LYS A 82 -13.90 -31.26 -7.85
C LYS A 82 -12.40 -31.45 -7.67
N ILE A 83 -11.61 -31.10 -8.68
CA ILE A 83 -10.15 -31.13 -8.61
C ILE A 83 -9.67 -30.07 -7.61
N ALA A 84 -10.23 -28.86 -7.67
CA ALA A 84 -9.92 -27.80 -6.72
C ALA A 84 -10.22 -28.19 -5.27
N ASP A 85 -11.40 -28.79 -5.03
CA ASP A 85 -11.81 -29.24 -3.71
C ASP A 85 -10.90 -30.35 -3.18
N GLN A 86 -10.35 -31.20 -4.07
CA GLN A 86 -9.36 -32.19 -3.68
C GLN A 86 -8.03 -31.54 -3.28
N ILE A 87 -7.54 -30.59 -4.07
CA ILE A 87 -6.31 -29.83 -3.76
C ILE A 87 -6.45 -29.13 -2.40
N ASP A 88 -7.60 -28.52 -2.12
CA ASP A 88 -7.85 -27.86 -0.82
C ASP A 88 -7.91 -28.86 0.34
N ARG A 89 -8.52 -30.04 0.14
CA ARG A 89 -8.49 -31.11 1.15
C ARG A 89 -7.07 -31.57 1.44
N ASP A 90 -6.24 -31.74 0.41
CA ASP A 90 -4.85 -32.17 0.55
C ASP A 90 -4.02 -31.09 1.27
N ARG A 91 -4.25 -29.82 0.95
CA ARG A 91 -3.65 -28.67 1.65
C ARG A 91 -4.06 -28.62 3.12
N GLN A 92 -5.35 -28.80 3.42
CA GLN A 92 -5.83 -28.81 4.81
C GLN A 92 -5.23 -29.99 5.58
N ALA A 93 -5.15 -31.18 4.96
CA ALA A 93 -4.50 -32.34 5.57
C ALA A 93 -3.02 -32.07 5.87
N LYS A 94 -2.31 -31.37 4.96
CA LYS A 94 -0.92 -30.93 5.19
C LYS A 94 -0.82 -29.98 6.39
N ILE A 95 -1.74 -29.01 6.52
CA ILE A 95 -1.81 -28.08 7.66
C ILE A 95 -2.03 -28.85 8.97
N GLU A 96 -3.01 -29.76 9.01
CA GLU A 96 -3.30 -30.54 10.22
C GLU A 96 -2.13 -31.46 10.60
N LEU A 97 -1.42 -32.03 9.63
CA LEU A 97 -0.21 -32.81 9.88
C LEU A 97 0.90 -31.95 10.48
N ALA A 98 1.11 -30.73 9.97
CA ALA A 98 2.14 -29.84 10.49
C ALA A 98 1.83 -29.35 11.92
N LYS A 99 0.56 -29.17 12.28
CA LYS A 99 0.16 -28.85 13.66
C LYS A 99 0.51 -29.97 14.67
N GLN A 100 0.70 -31.21 14.20
CA GLN A 100 1.06 -32.36 15.02
C GLN A 100 2.59 -32.54 15.13
N SER A 101 3.38 -31.74 14.40
CA SER A 101 4.84 -31.82 14.35
C SER A 101 5.46 -30.82 15.33
N ASP A 102 6.52 -31.23 16.03
CA ASP A 102 7.34 -30.32 16.85
C ASP A 102 8.24 -29.41 15.99
N GLN A 103 8.45 -29.77 14.72
CA GLN A 103 9.20 -28.94 13.77
C GLN A 103 8.30 -27.86 13.17
N PRO A 104 8.82 -26.62 12.96
CA PRO A 104 8.11 -25.59 12.22
C PRO A 104 7.62 -26.11 10.86
N ALA A 105 6.42 -25.73 10.47
CA ALA A 105 5.87 -26.14 9.18
C ALA A 105 6.78 -25.64 8.04
N PRO A 106 7.02 -26.45 6.99
CA PRO A 106 8.03 -26.14 5.96
C PRO A 106 7.65 -24.96 5.04
N TRP A 107 6.48 -24.37 5.25
CA TRP A 107 6.00 -23.14 4.61
C TRP A 107 6.02 -21.94 5.56
N THR A 108 6.75 -22.05 6.67
CA THR A 108 6.99 -20.95 7.62
C THR A 108 8.43 -20.49 7.54
N ILE A 109 8.70 -19.21 7.81
CA ILE A 109 10.08 -18.73 7.81
C ILE A 109 10.90 -19.36 8.94
N ALA A 110 10.27 -19.74 10.04
CA ALA A 110 10.91 -20.49 11.12
C ALA A 110 11.48 -21.85 10.69
N SER A 111 11.08 -22.39 9.54
CA SER A 111 11.64 -23.64 8.96
C SER A 111 12.90 -23.43 8.13
N THR A 112 13.40 -22.20 8.05
CA THR A 112 14.53 -21.81 7.20
C THR A 112 15.76 -21.45 8.05
N ASP A 113 16.95 -21.65 7.50
CA ASP A 113 18.23 -21.37 8.18
C ASP A 113 18.73 -19.91 7.96
N VAL A 114 17.82 -18.97 7.67
CA VAL A 114 18.21 -17.56 7.51
C VAL A 114 18.43 -16.87 8.86
N ASP A 115 19.23 -15.80 8.86
CA ASP A 115 19.42 -15.01 10.08
C ASP A 115 18.09 -14.38 10.56
N GLU A 116 17.97 -14.13 11.86
CA GLU A 116 16.74 -13.66 12.52
C GLU A 116 16.16 -12.37 11.90
N LYS A 117 17.03 -11.46 11.46
CA LYS A 117 16.62 -10.21 10.80
C LYS A 117 16.03 -10.49 9.42
N THR A 118 16.70 -11.30 8.61
CA THR A 118 16.19 -11.77 7.31
C THR A 118 14.88 -12.54 7.50
N ALA A 119 14.80 -13.40 8.51
CA ALA A 119 13.61 -14.16 8.86
C ALA A 119 12.41 -13.25 9.15
N ARG A 120 12.62 -12.21 9.98
CA ARG A 120 11.58 -11.22 10.29
C ARG A 120 11.09 -10.49 9.04
N TYR A 121 11.98 -10.01 8.17
CA TYR A 121 11.57 -9.35 6.93
C TYR A 121 10.76 -10.25 6.01
N MET A 122 11.19 -11.50 5.83
CA MET A 122 10.44 -12.47 5.02
C MET A 122 9.07 -12.72 5.65
N ALA A 123 8.99 -12.93 6.95
CA ALA A 123 7.75 -13.21 7.67
C ALA A 123 6.76 -12.04 7.57
N VAL A 124 7.23 -10.79 7.66
CA VAL A 124 6.42 -9.59 7.43
C VAL A 124 5.93 -9.55 5.98
N ALA A 125 6.83 -9.76 5.02
CA ALA A 125 6.51 -9.67 3.60
C ALA A 125 5.46 -10.70 3.17
N ILE A 126 5.54 -11.93 3.68
CA ILE A 126 4.57 -12.99 3.37
C ILE A 126 3.37 -13.03 4.31
N GLY A 127 3.31 -12.12 5.30
CA GLY A 127 2.16 -11.96 6.18
C GLY A 127 2.02 -13.02 7.27
N GLU A 128 3.12 -13.63 7.72
CA GLU A 128 3.14 -14.53 8.90
C GLU A 128 3.01 -13.76 10.21
N ILE A 129 3.47 -12.51 10.21
CA ILE A 129 3.40 -11.67 11.39
C ILE A 129 2.05 -10.97 11.42
N ALA A 130 1.26 -11.31 12.44
CA ALA A 130 0.07 -10.56 12.79
C ALA A 130 0.49 -9.19 13.37
N PRO A 131 -0.29 -8.13 13.14
CA PRO A 131 -0.01 -6.81 13.68
C PRO A 131 -0.44 -6.76 15.15
N GLU A 132 -0.16 -7.79 15.94
CA GLU A 132 -0.59 -7.85 17.33
C GLU A 132 0.32 -7.00 18.21
N LEU A 133 -0.27 -6.42 19.26
CA LEU A 133 0.45 -5.67 20.27
C LEU A 133 0.97 -6.65 21.32
N GLU A 134 2.28 -6.68 21.49
CA GLU A 134 2.91 -7.60 22.45
C GLU A 134 3.17 -6.86 23.76
N LYS A 135 2.42 -7.20 24.82
CA LYS A 135 2.62 -6.60 26.15
C LYS A 135 4.00 -6.98 26.67
N LYS A 136 4.84 -5.98 26.94
CA LYS A 136 6.20 -6.20 27.45
C LYS A 136 6.31 -6.00 28.95
N LEU A 137 5.69 -4.94 29.47
CA LEU A 137 5.85 -4.59 30.89
C LEU A 137 4.71 -3.71 31.38
N THR A 138 4.55 -3.69 32.71
CA THR A 138 3.66 -2.77 33.43
C THR A 138 4.51 -1.94 34.38
N VAL A 139 4.32 -0.63 34.37
CA VAL A 139 4.98 0.35 35.26
C VAL A 139 3.94 0.94 36.20
N GLU A 140 4.27 1.04 37.48
CA GLU A 140 3.44 1.77 38.44
C GLU A 140 3.89 3.22 38.53
N PHE A 141 2.95 4.14 38.69
CA PHE A 141 3.30 5.54 38.95
C PHE A 141 4.03 5.65 40.29
N PRO A 142 5.11 6.44 40.40
CA PRO A 142 5.70 6.75 41.69
C PRO A 142 4.64 7.36 42.62
N ALA A 143 4.62 6.98 43.90
CA ALA A 143 3.61 7.45 44.86
C ALA A 143 3.55 9.00 45.00
N SER A 144 4.62 9.71 44.63
CA SER A 144 4.67 11.17 44.59
C SER A 144 4.01 11.81 43.37
N VAL A 145 3.79 11.05 42.30
CA VAL A 145 3.21 11.52 41.04
C VAL A 145 1.72 11.21 41.03
N ARG A 146 0.88 12.25 41.03
CA ARG A 146 -0.58 12.09 41.16
C ARG A 146 -1.34 12.19 39.85
N SER A 147 -0.85 12.97 38.88
CA SER A 147 -1.55 13.24 37.62
C SER A 147 -0.57 13.63 36.52
N ALA A 148 0.38 12.75 36.20
CA ALA A 148 1.37 13.06 35.17
C ALA A 148 0.85 12.86 33.74
N GLU A 149 1.30 13.75 32.86
CA GLU A 149 1.32 13.46 31.43
C GLU A 149 2.44 12.45 31.14
N VAL A 150 2.11 11.40 30.40
CA VAL A 150 3.09 10.35 30.05
C VAL A 150 3.62 10.62 28.64
N ARG A 151 4.92 10.46 28.45
CA ARG A 151 5.60 10.54 27.15
C ARG A 151 6.62 9.42 27.01
N LEU A 152 6.86 9.00 25.76
CA LEU A 152 7.97 8.15 25.37
C LEU A 152 8.93 8.99 24.53
N ASP A 153 10.24 8.73 24.62
CA ASP A 153 11.20 9.32 23.68
C ASP A 153 11.00 8.80 22.25
N ILE A 154 11.86 9.27 21.34
CA ILE A 154 11.84 8.86 19.93
C ILE A 154 11.99 7.34 19.79
N THR A 155 12.85 6.75 20.61
CA THR A 155 13.24 5.36 20.49
C THR A 155 12.31 4.40 21.26
N GLY A 156 11.49 4.93 22.17
CA GLY A 156 10.72 4.13 23.13
C GLY A 156 11.59 3.52 24.25
N LYS A 157 12.85 3.97 24.39
CA LYS A 157 13.79 3.50 25.42
C LYS A 157 13.67 4.26 26.73
N HIS A 158 13.03 5.42 26.73
CA HIS A 158 12.85 6.24 27.92
C HIS A 158 11.36 6.58 28.12
N LEU A 159 10.91 6.44 29.36
CA LEU A 159 9.56 6.78 29.81
C LEU A 159 9.62 8.05 30.65
N PHE A 160 8.77 9.02 30.33
CA PHE A 160 8.70 10.31 31.01
C PHE A 160 7.34 10.50 31.67
N LEU A 161 7.35 10.92 32.93
CA LEU A 161 6.17 11.42 33.64
C LEU A 161 6.36 12.93 33.87
N LEU A 162 5.46 13.73 33.32
CA LEU A 162 5.50 15.19 33.40
C LEU A 162 4.47 15.65 34.44
N ASP A 163 4.96 16.19 35.54
CA ASP A 163 4.16 16.70 36.66
C ASP A 163 4.66 18.11 37.02
N ASP A 164 5.15 18.33 38.24
CA ASP A 164 5.83 19.57 38.66
C ASP A 164 7.29 19.68 38.11
N GLY A 165 7.75 18.64 37.44
CA GLY A 165 9.06 18.49 36.81
C GLY A 165 9.04 17.33 35.82
N ILE A 166 10.21 16.86 35.41
CA ILE A 166 10.35 15.73 34.49
C ILE A 166 10.89 14.53 35.27
N TRP A 167 10.11 13.45 35.33
CA TRP A 167 10.58 12.17 35.85
C TRP A 167 10.90 11.27 34.67
N VAL A 168 12.15 10.82 34.54
CA VAL A 168 12.60 9.94 33.46
C VAL A 168 13.02 8.59 34.00
N SER A 169 12.59 7.52 33.34
CA SER A 169 12.98 6.14 33.62
C SER A 169 13.51 5.52 32.34
N LYS A 170 14.66 4.84 32.43
CA LYS A 170 15.24 4.08 31.32
C LYS A 170 14.58 2.71 31.28
N LEU A 171 13.92 2.40 30.18
CA LEU A 171 13.22 1.14 29.99
C LEU A 171 14.19 0.03 29.57
N PRO A 172 13.92 -1.23 29.96
CA PRO A 172 14.58 -2.35 29.32
C PRO A 172 14.22 -2.34 27.83
N TRP A 173 15.23 -2.52 26.99
CA TRP A 173 15.06 -2.48 25.55
C TRP A 173 15.96 -3.47 24.85
N ARG A 174 15.41 -4.08 23.82
CA ARG A 174 16.09 -4.98 22.90
C ARG A 174 15.66 -4.59 21.49
N GLU A 175 16.43 -5.01 20.50
CA GLU A 175 16.07 -4.77 19.10
C GLU A 175 14.68 -5.38 18.78
N TRP A 176 13.92 -4.71 17.93
CA TRP A 176 12.52 -5.04 17.64
C TRP A 176 12.30 -6.44 17.04
N TRP A 177 13.34 -7.02 16.43
CA TRP A 177 13.31 -8.36 15.86
C TRP A 177 13.62 -9.46 16.88
N THR A 178 14.03 -9.12 18.11
CA THR A 178 14.39 -10.09 19.14
C THR A 178 13.16 -10.75 19.78
N THR A 179 13.29 -12.03 20.10
CA THR A 179 12.29 -12.82 20.82
C THR A 179 12.70 -13.04 22.29
N GLU A 180 11.81 -13.59 23.11
CA GLU A 180 12.14 -13.97 24.50
C GLU A 180 13.30 -14.99 24.57
N THR A 181 13.49 -15.79 23.53
CA THR A 181 14.56 -16.81 23.45
C THR A 181 15.86 -16.28 22.86
N THR A 182 15.85 -15.08 22.24
CA THR A 182 17.05 -14.48 21.65
C THR A 182 18.03 -14.13 22.78
N PRO A 183 19.28 -14.63 22.79
CA PRO A 183 20.25 -14.33 23.84
C PRO A 183 20.54 -12.85 23.98
N ALA A 184 20.85 -12.38 25.21
CA ALA A 184 21.17 -10.98 25.45
C ALA A 184 22.33 -10.50 24.57
N GLN A 185 22.18 -9.32 23.97
CA GLN A 185 23.15 -8.70 23.08
C GLN A 185 23.82 -7.50 23.75
N GLU A 186 24.98 -7.09 23.26
CA GLU A 186 25.69 -5.89 23.75
C GLU A 186 24.85 -4.60 23.52
N THR A 187 23.94 -4.63 22.56
CA THR A 187 22.99 -3.55 22.26
C THR A 187 21.77 -3.52 23.18
N ASP A 188 21.57 -4.55 24.01
CA ASP A 188 20.46 -4.61 24.95
C ASP A 188 20.67 -3.62 26.12
N ILE A 189 19.58 -2.98 26.54
CA ILE A 189 19.59 -1.97 27.59
C ILE A 189 19.01 -2.57 28.86
N THR A 190 19.78 -2.55 29.95
CA THR A 190 19.42 -3.09 31.28
C THR A 190 18.55 -2.16 32.13
N GLY A 191 17.75 -1.28 31.50
CA GLY A 191 16.93 -0.29 32.18
C GLY A 191 15.95 -0.89 33.20
N SER A 192 15.52 -0.07 34.17
CA SER A 192 14.54 -0.45 35.19
C SER A 192 13.30 0.45 35.07
N PRO A 193 12.10 -0.09 34.79
CA PRO A 193 10.91 0.72 34.58
C PRO A 193 10.52 1.56 35.81
N ASN A 194 10.88 1.13 37.01
CA ASN A 194 10.51 1.78 38.26
C ASN A 194 11.59 2.73 38.83
N ASP A 195 12.77 2.85 38.17
CA ASP A 195 13.86 3.73 38.62
C ASP A 195 13.71 5.14 38.03
N PHE A 196 12.67 5.85 38.44
CA PHE A 196 12.41 7.22 37.98
C PHE A 196 13.37 8.22 38.62
N GLN A 197 14.03 8.99 37.77
CA GLN A 197 14.94 10.05 38.18
C GLN A 197 14.32 11.41 37.83
N ARG A 198 14.32 12.32 38.80
CA ARG A 198 13.70 13.64 38.64
C ARG A 198 14.71 14.65 38.11
N ILE A 199 14.31 15.40 37.09
CA ILE A 199 14.96 16.61 36.60
C ILE A 199 14.09 17.79 37.03
N GLY A 200 14.63 18.61 37.95
CA GLY A 200 13.97 19.81 38.42
C GLY A 200 13.94 20.87 37.32
N LEU A 201 12.79 21.48 37.10
CA LEU A 201 12.65 22.68 36.26
C LEU A 201 12.38 23.86 37.18
N ASP A 202 13.15 24.94 37.00
CA ASP A 202 13.05 26.14 37.81
C ASP A 202 11.59 26.57 37.94
N ALA A 203 11.10 26.56 39.18
CA ALA A 203 9.76 27.00 39.52
C ALA A 203 9.77 28.54 39.51
N ASN A 204 9.58 29.14 38.34
CA ASN A 204 9.22 30.56 38.30
C ASN A 204 7.71 30.67 38.50
N GLU A 205 7.36 31.47 39.52
CA GLU A 205 6.06 32.04 39.87
C GLU A 205 4.85 31.17 39.52
N ASP A 206 4.17 30.65 40.55
CA ASP A 206 2.80 30.13 40.39
C ASP A 206 2.02 31.10 39.51
N ASN A 207 1.31 30.58 38.50
CA ASN A 207 0.44 31.44 37.70
C ASN A 207 -0.45 32.25 38.64
N ALA A 208 -0.88 33.45 38.24
CA ALA A 208 -1.71 34.31 39.08
C ALA A 208 -2.95 33.59 39.67
N ASP A 209 -3.37 32.49 39.02
CA ASP A 209 -4.52 31.66 39.38
C ASP A 209 -4.18 30.50 40.35
N GLY A 210 -2.92 30.33 40.76
CA GLY A 210 -2.46 29.30 41.69
C GLY A 210 -2.33 27.88 41.09
N GLU A 211 -2.59 27.69 39.80
CA GLU A 211 -2.37 26.42 39.10
C GLU A 211 -0.90 26.29 38.68
N SER A 212 -0.24 25.21 39.11
CA SER A 212 1.16 24.94 38.74
C SER A 212 1.31 24.82 37.23
N ALA A 213 2.27 25.53 36.66
CA ALA A 213 2.49 25.50 35.22
C ALA A 213 2.83 24.07 34.72
N LYS A 214 2.03 23.56 33.79
CA LYS A 214 2.20 22.22 33.21
C LYS A 214 3.51 22.12 32.43
N VAL A 215 4.28 21.07 32.73
CA VAL A 215 5.50 20.73 32.00
C VAL A 215 5.15 20.12 30.65
N LYS A 216 5.81 20.58 29.57
CA LYS A 216 5.69 19.97 28.23
C LYS A 216 7.07 19.59 27.76
N VAL A 217 7.18 18.49 27.00
CA VAL A 217 8.46 18.06 26.40
C VAL A 217 8.28 17.76 24.92
N ALA A 218 9.35 17.99 24.15
CA ALA A 218 9.42 17.62 22.75
C ALA A 218 10.82 17.12 22.41
N PHE A 219 10.86 16.00 21.68
CA PHE A 219 12.09 15.32 21.29
C PHE A 219 12.50 15.71 19.86
N PHE A 220 13.79 15.54 19.56
CA PHE A 220 14.39 15.73 18.23
C PHE A 220 15.54 14.73 18.04
N ARG A 221 16.18 14.70 16.88
CA ARG A 221 17.10 13.63 16.47
C ARG A 221 18.19 13.25 17.48
N ASP A 222 18.62 14.16 18.36
CA ASP A 222 19.56 13.81 19.43
C ASP A 222 18.85 12.94 20.49
N PRO A 223 19.21 11.65 20.62
CA PRO A 223 18.50 10.71 21.48
C PRO A 223 18.76 10.94 22.97
N SER A 224 19.63 11.89 23.34
CA SER A 224 19.97 12.22 24.74
C SER A 224 19.39 13.56 25.19
N ARG A 225 18.76 14.31 24.27
CA ARG A 225 18.31 15.67 24.51
C ARG A 225 16.84 15.86 24.18
N LEU A 226 16.23 16.80 24.89
CA LEU A 226 14.86 17.26 24.64
C LEU A 226 14.73 18.74 24.96
N PHE A 227 13.70 19.35 24.38
CA PHE A 227 13.23 20.65 24.85
C PHE A 227 12.10 20.44 25.85
N ALA A 228 12.08 21.26 26.89
CA ALA A 228 11.00 21.28 27.86
C ALA A 228 10.52 22.72 28.12
N THR A 229 9.24 22.87 28.44
CA THR A 229 8.69 24.16 28.88
C THR A 229 8.01 24.03 30.23
N LYS A 230 8.15 25.07 31.07
CA LYS A 230 7.43 25.25 32.34
C LYS A 230 7.20 26.74 32.55
N GLY A 231 5.93 27.14 32.65
CA GLY A 231 5.56 28.56 32.71
C GLY A 231 6.01 29.29 31.44
N ASN A 232 6.78 30.36 31.59
CA ASN A 232 7.35 31.15 30.49
C ASN A 232 8.80 30.76 30.14
N THR A 233 9.30 29.63 30.63
CA THR A 233 10.68 29.19 30.39
C THR A 233 10.71 28.02 29.42
N LEU A 234 11.53 28.13 28.37
CA LEU A 234 11.93 27.07 27.44
C LEU A 234 13.35 26.63 27.77
N SER A 235 13.57 25.33 27.98
CA SER A 235 14.86 24.76 28.38
C SER A 235 15.30 23.67 27.42
N LEU A 236 16.58 23.62 27.09
CA LEU A 236 17.22 22.48 26.44
C LEU A 236 17.87 21.61 27.52
N ILE A 237 17.53 20.32 27.53
CA ILE A 237 17.90 19.40 28.61
C ILE A 237 18.63 18.20 28.03
N ASP A 238 19.75 17.84 28.65
CA ASP A 238 20.40 16.54 28.49
C ASP A 238 19.82 15.63 29.58
N PHE A 239 18.85 14.78 29.20
CA PHE A 239 18.10 14.00 30.18
C PHE A 239 18.86 12.76 30.66
N GLU A 240 19.89 12.32 29.93
CA GLU A 240 20.79 11.26 30.40
C GLU A 240 21.72 11.78 31.51
N LYS A 241 22.24 13.01 31.35
CA LYS A 241 23.04 13.68 32.40
C LYS A 241 22.19 14.35 33.47
N ARG A 242 20.89 14.54 33.20
CA ARG A 242 19.93 15.26 34.07
C ARG A 242 20.32 16.72 34.27
N GLU A 243 20.77 17.36 33.20
CA GLU A 243 21.31 18.72 33.21
C GLU A 243 20.50 19.64 32.29
N ILE A 244 20.15 20.82 32.79
CA ILE A 244 19.65 21.91 31.96
C ILE A 244 20.85 22.58 31.30
N LEU A 245 20.98 22.45 29.99
CA LEU A 245 22.12 22.98 29.24
C LEU A 245 21.99 24.50 29.03
N THR A 246 20.79 24.95 28.70
CA THR A 246 20.46 26.37 28.45
C THR A 246 18.97 26.60 28.62
N SER A 247 18.57 27.85 28.85
CA SER A 247 17.17 28.24 28.99
C SER A 247 16.93 29.65 28.47
N LEU A 248 15.74 29.86 27.94
CA LEU A 248 15.27 31.13 27.40
C LEU A 248 13.87 31.42 27.94
N LYS A 249 13.62 32.68 28.33
CA LYS A 249 12.33 33.12 28.87
C LYS A 249 11.52 33.90 27.84
N THR A 250 10.22 33.62 27.77
CA THR A 250 9.22 34.44 27.08
C THR A 250 8.61 35.46 28.05
N ALA A 251 7.98 36.50 27.52
CA ALA A 251 7.21 37.45 28.33
C ALA A 251 5.91 36.83 28.87
N ILE A 252 5.28 35.96 28.07
CA ILE A 252 3.99 35.31 28.35
C ILE A 252 4.21 33.81 28.52
N PRO A 253 3.51 33.11 29.45
CA PRO A 253 3.66 31.67 29.63
C PRO A 253 3.42 30.85 28.35
N ILE A 254 4.16 29.76 28.20
CA ILE A 254 4.16 28.91 27.02
C ILE A 254 3.00 27.89 27.08
N ARG A 255 2.09 28.00 26.12
CA ARG A 255 0.95 27.09 25.94
C ARG A 255 1.29 25.85 25.13
N HIS A 256 2.12 25.94 24.10
CA HIS A 256 2.45 24.80 23.23
C HIS A 256 3.94 24.75 22.89
N LEU A 257 4.45 23.54 22.64
CA LEU A 257 5.81 23.26 22.21
C LEU A 257 5.77 22.22 21.09
N SER A 258 6.38 22.55 19.95
CA SER A 258 6.67 21.60 18.87
C SER A 258 8.14 21.78 18.45
N VAL A 259 8.79 20.71 18.00
CA VAL A 259 10.22 20.75 17.65
C VAL A 259 10.46 20.02 16.34
N SER A 260 11.20 20.66 15.44
CA SER A 260 11.65 20.03 14.19
C SER A 260 12.59 18.87 14.50
N PHE A 261 12.21 17.67 14.04
CA PHE A 261 12.97 16.46 14.34
C PHE A 261 14.42 16.52 13.83
N GLN A 262 14.63 16.97 12.58
CA GLN A 262 15.93 16.93 11.92
C GLN A 262 16.85 18.07 12.35
N THR A 263 16.29 19.28 12.54
CA THR A 263 17.09 20.47 12.83
C THR A 263 17.18 20.77 14.32
N GLY A 264 16.26 20.24 15.13
CA GLY A 264 16.14 20.56 16.55
C GLY A 264 15.60 21.97 16.83
N ARG A 265 15.12 22.72 15.83
CA ARG A 265 14.55 24.06 16.05
C ARG A 265 13.22 23.96 16.81
N PRO A 266 13.10 24.56 18.01
CA PRO A 266 11.85 24.59 18.75
C PRO A 266 10.94 25.74 18.29
N MET A 267 9.66 25.42 18.14
CA MET A 267 8.56 26.37 17.99
C MET A 267 7.71 26.35 19.26
N VAL A 268 7.42 27.54 19.79
CA VAL A 268 6.55 27.69 20.96
C VAL A 268 5.36 28.59 20.63
N VAL A 269 4.24 28.33 21.31
CA VAL A 269 3.07 29.22 21.28
C VAL A 269 2.82 29.69 22.70
N ASP A 270 2.72 31.00 22.90
CA ASP A 270 2.37 31.56 24.21
C ASP A 270 0.86 31.47 24.50
N GLN A 271 0.43 31.86 25.71
CA GLN A 271 -0.99 31.83 26.10
C GLN A 271 -1.87 32.81 25.33
N GLU A 272 -1.30 33.84 24.71
CA GLU A 272 -2.01 34.83 23.87
C GLU A 272 -2.05 34.41 22.39
N GLY A 273 -1.41 33.30 22.03
CA GLY A 273 -1.39 32.78 20.66
C GLY A 273 -0.21 33.26 19.83
N GLY A 274 0.75 33.98 20.40
CA GLY A 274 1.99 34.36 19.72
C GLY A 274 2.82 33.11 19.38
N ILE A 275 3.17 32.95 18.11
CA ILE A 275 4.03 31.87 17.61
C ILE A 275 5.46 32.38 17.56
N TYR A 276 6.38 31.66 18.21
CA TYR A 276 7.80 31.99 18.22
C TYR A 276 8.63 30.83 17.70
N LEU A 277 9.69 31.16 16.98
CA LEU A 277 10.69 30.21 16.51
C LEU A 277 12.03 30.55 17.17
N ALA A 278 12.60 29.58 17.86
CA ALA A 278 13.92 29.72 18.47
C ALA A 278 14.96 28.88 17.73
N ASN A 279 16.23 29.23 17.91
CA ASN A 279 17.34 28.39 17.46
C ASN A 279 17.65 27.29 18.48
N VAL A 280 18.44 26.30 18.08
CA VAL A 280 18.72 25.10 18.89
C VAL A 280 19.41 25.45 20.23
N ASP A 281 20.31 26.43 20.21
CA ASP A 281 21.08 26.85 21.39
C ASP A 281 20.30 27.82 22.32
N LEU A 282 19.06 28.15 21.97
CA LEU A 282 18.16 29.04 22.71
C LEU A 282 18.75 30.43 23.00
N ASP A 283 19.67 30.93 22.17
CA ASP A 283 20.21 32.30 22.31
C ASP A 283 19.35 33.36 21.59
N ARG A 284 18.43 32.91 20.72
CA ARG A 284 17.54 33.76 19.93
C ARG A 284 16.16 33.12 19.79
N MET A 285 15.13 33.94 19.88
CA MET A 285 13.73 33.58 19.65
C MET A 285 12.98 34.76 19.04
N ASP A 286 12.39 34.53 17.88
CA ASP A 286 11.68 35.56 17.13
C ASP A 286 10.18 35.22 17.09
N LYS A 287 9.32 36.23 17.30
CA LYS A 287 7.88 36.09 17.04
C LYS A 287 7.66 36.10 15.53
N ILE A 288 7.05 35.05 15.00
CA ILE A 288 6.88 34.84 13.56
C ILE A 288 5.41 34.88 13.11
N GLY A 289 4.46 34.82 14.04
CA GLY A 289 3.03 34.81 13.71
C GLY A 289 2.14 34.73 14.94
N GLU A 290 0.86 34.50 14.71
CA GLU A 290 -0.16 34.32 15.74
C GLU A 290 -1.13 33.19 15.35
N CYS A 291 -1.75 32.54 16.32
CA CYS A 291 -2.81 31.55 16.12
C CYS A 291 -3.92 31.70 17.15
N ASP A 292 -5.13 31.26 16.80
CA ASP A 292 -6.22 31.13 17.77
C ASP A 292 -5.95 29.94 18.69
N VAL A 293 -5.75 30.23 19.98
CA VAL A 293 -5.41 29.22 20.98
C VAL A 293 -6.56 28.23 21.28
N GLN A 294 -7.77 28.50 20.81
CA GLN A 294 -8.92 27.60 20.90
C GLN A 294 -8.93 26.53 19.79
N LEU A 295 -8.11 26.70 18.75
CA LEU A 295 -7.99 25.76 17.65
C LEU A 295 -6.83 24.77 17.90
N PRO A 296 -6.76 23.65 17.15
CA PRO A 296 -5.59 22.77 17.17
C PRO A 296 -4.26 23.53 17.06
N MET A 297 -3.32 23.21 17.95
CA MET A 297 -2.06 23.95 18.09
C MET A 297 -1.12 23.75 16.88
N PRO A 298 -0.42 24.81 16.42
CA PRO A 298 0.52 24.77 15.30
C PRO A 298 1.53 23.61 15.37
N GLN A 299 2.00 23.13 14.23
CA GLN A 299 3.08 22.13 14.14
C GLN A 299 4.20 22.60 13.21
N ILE A 300 5.46 22.36 13.61
CA ILE A 300 6.64 22.61 12.77
C ILE A 300 7.02 21.34 11.99
N SER A 301 7.39 21.50 10.72
CA SER A 301 7.81 20.40 9.86
C SER A 301 9.07 19.71 10.39
N LEU A 302 9.26 18.45 10.00
CA LEU A 302 10.42 17.64 10.42
C LEU A 302 11.76 18.27 10.07
N ASP A 303 11.84 19.09 9.02
CA ASP A 303 13.03 19.79 8.53
C ASP A 303 13.05 21.30 8.85
N ALA A 304 12.08 21.81 9.63
CA ALA A 304 11.92 23.22 9.98
C ALA A 304 11.80 24.17 8.77
N THR A 305 11.29 23.67 7.65
CA THR A 305 10.99 24.49 6.47
C THR A 305 9.58 25.05 6.47
N ARG A 306 8.69 24.55 7.33
CA ARG A 306 7.30 25.01 7.43
C ARG A 306 6.77 24.98 8.86
N ILE A 307 5.81 25.87 9.15
CA ILE A 307 4.89 25.75 10.28
C ILE A 307 3.47 25.78 9.74
N VAL A 308 2.67 24.80 10.15
CA VAL A 308 1.26 24.69 9.79
C VAL A 308 0.41 25.09 10.99
N THR A 309 -0.60 25.92 10.76
CA THR A 309 -1.54 26.41 11.79
C THR A 309 -2.96 26.58 11.22
N LEU A 310 -3.88 27.05 12.06
CA LEU A 310 -5.21 27.51 11.72
C LEU A 310 -5.35 29.01 12.04
N GLN A 311 -5.80 29.78 11.07
CA GLN A 311 -6.24 31.16 11.28
C GLN A 311 -7.71 31.22 11.71
N SER A 312 -8.52 30.30 11.20
CA SER A 312 -9.92 30.09 11.60
C SER A 312 -10.31 28.63 11.38
N PRO A 313 -11.48 28.17 11.85
CA PRO A 313 -11.95 26.80 11.60
C PRO A 313 -12.04 26.43 10.11
N SER A 314 -12.14 27.41 9.21
CA SER A 314 -12.25 27.20 7.76
C SER A 314 -11.01 27.66 6.97
N LEU A 315 -9.94 28.11 7.64
CA LEU A 315 -8.77 28.67 7.00
C LEU A 315 -7.49 28.22 7.70
N GLY A 316 -6.75 27.33 7.04
CA GLY A 316 -5.41 26.92 7.43
C GLY A 316 -4.38 27.94 6.99
N ARG A 317 -3.24 27.98 7.66
CA ARG A 317 -2.10 28.81 7.28
C ARG A 317 -0.81 28.01 7.34
N VAL A 318 0.06 28.24 6.36
CA VAL A 318 1.41 27.68 6.29
C VAL A 318 2.42 28.83 6.25
N PHE A 319 3.28 28.89 7.25
CA PHE A 319 4.46 29.76 7.24
C PHE A 319 5.61 28.98 6.59
N LYS A 320 6.11 29.40 5.43
CA LYS A 320 7.35 28.86 4.86
C LYS A 320 8.53 29.51 5.53
N LEU A 321 9.52 28.70 5.88
CA LEU A 321 10.68 29.10 6.68
C LEU A 321 11.98 28.90 5.93
N ASP A 322 12.96 29.74 6.23
CA ASP A 322 14.36 29.53 5.95
C ASP A 322 15.22 29.71 7.22
N ASP A 323 16.54 29.87 7.05
CA ASP A 323 17.46 30.11 8.16
C ASP A 323 17.26 31.51 8.80
N LEU A 324 16.64 32.46 8.09
CA LEU A 324 16.45 33.85 8.51
C LEU A 324 15.07 34.13 9.12
N GLY A 325 14.06 33.31 8.84
CA GLY A 325 12.72 33.45 9.40
C GLY A 325 11.62 32.99 8.45
N VAL A 326 10.47 33.67 8.50
CA VAL A 326 9.35 33.46 7.58
C VAL A 326 9.66 34.12 6.24
N ILE A 327 9.61 33.35 5.16
CA ILE A 327 9.82 33.84 3.80
C ILE A 327 8.52 34.02 3.02
N ASP A 328 7.46 33.31 3.42
CA ASP A 328 6.16 33.32 2.74
C ASP A 328 5.06 32.82 3.69
N GLU A 329 3.83 33.27 3.45
CA GLU A 329 2.62 32.89 4.18
C GLU A 329 1.53 32.49 3.21
N ILE A 330 0.99 31.28 3.37
CA ILE A 330 -0.01 30.74 2.46
C ILE A 330 -1.24 30.34 3.24
N ASP A 331 -2.36 30.94 2.88
CA ASP A 331 -3.68 30.58 3.40
C ASP A 331 -4.30 29.46 2.56
N ILE A 332 -4.80 28.43 3.24
CA ILE A 332 -5.36 27.22 2.62
C ILE A 332 -6.83 27.10 3.05
N PRO A 333 -7.78 27.17 2.11
CA PRO A 333 -9.18 26.95 2.44
C PRO A 333 -9.42 25.54 3.00
N ILE A 334 -10.01 25.46 4.19
CA ILE A 334 -10.39 24.22 4.87
C ILE A 334 -11.90 24.04 4.77
N SER A 335 -12.39 23.93 3.54
CA SER A 335 -13.82 23.78 3.27
C SER A 335 -14.30 22.39 3.67
N GLY A 336 -15.37 22.31 4.46
CA GLY A 336 -16.06 21.06 4.81
C GLY A 336 -15.50 20.31 6.01
N ALA A 337 -14.36 20.73 6.58
CA ALA A 337 -13.91 20.16 7.84
C ALA A 337 -14.74 20.71 9.01
N THR A 338 -15.35 19.80 9.74
CA THR A 338 -15.96 20.07 11.04
C THR A 338 -15.12 19.40 12.12
N ASP A 339 -15.13 19.97 13.33
CA ASP A 339 -14.46 19.41 14.50
C ASP A 339 -13.00 19.05 14.23
N LEU A 340 -12.19 20.03 13.78
CA LEU A 340 -10.75 19.82 13.56
C LEU A 340 -10.08 19.29 14.84
N THR A 341 -9.56 18.08 14.78
CA THR A 341 -8.97 17.36 15.92
C THR A 341 -7.45 17.47 15.94
N ALA A 342 -6.81 17.55 14.77
CA ALA A 342 -5.36 17.60 14.66
C ALA A 342 -4.88 18.37 13.44
N ILE A 343 -3.66 18.89 13.52
CA ILE A 343 -2.91 19.44 12.39
C ILE A 343 -1.51 18.85 12.41
N GLY A 344 -0.91 18.66 11.24
CA GLY A 344 0.41 18.06 11.10
C GLY A 344 1.12 18.49 9.84
N CYS A 345 2.42 18.20 9.81
CA CYS A 345 3.31 18.60 8.74
C CYS A 345 4.47 17.62 8.63
N THR A 346 4.42 16.82 7.58
CA THR A 346 5.53 15.97 7.16
C THR A 346 6.49 16.74 6.28
N ARG A 347 7.53 16.06 5.80
CA ARG A 347 8.44 16.63 4.79
C ARG A 347 7.74 16.95 3.48
N ALA A 348 6.74 16.17 3.09
CA ALA A 348 6.11 16.24 1.76
C ALA A 348 4.67 16.78 1.77
N TYR A 349 4.01 16.79 2.93
CA TYR A 349 2.60 17.14 3.06
C TYR A 349 2.31 17.89 4.35
N ASP A 350 1.49 18.92 4.24
CA ASP A 350 0.79 19.56 5.35
C ASP A 350 -0.62 18.98 5.42
N TYR A 351 -1.19 18.89 6.62
CA TYR A 351 -2.56 18.38 6.74
C TYR A 351 -3.33 18.90 7.95
N TRP A 352 -4.64 18.99 7.75
CA TRP A 352 -5.65 19.37 8.73
C TRP A 352 -6.68 18.23 8.84
N ILE A 353 -6.84 17.67 10.03
CA ILE A 353 -7.63 16.48 10.28
C ILE A 353 -8.88 16.91 11.06
N GLY A 354 -10.04 16.72 10.46
CA GLY A 354 -11.35 16.79 11.11
C GLY A 354 -11.90 15.39 11.38
N LYS A 355 -13.14 15.35 11.87
CA LYS A 355 -13.81 14.10 12.24
C LYS A 355 -13.98 13.12 11.06
N ASP A 356 -14.37 13.64 9.90
CA ASP A 356 -14.76 12.87 8.70
C ASP A 356 -13.92 13.22 7.47
N ILE A 357 -12.92 14.08 7.63
CA ILE A 357 -12.13 14.60 6.51
C ILE A 357 -10.70 14.92 6.93
N VAL A 358 -9.76 14.67 6.02
CA VAL A 358 -8.41 15.23 6.06
C VAL A 358 -8.23 16.11 4.85
N ILE A 359 -7.72 17.32 5.06
CA ILE A 359 -7.29 18.19 3.99
C ILE A 359 -5.77 18.13 3.93
N THR A 360 -5.22 17.70 2.81
CA THR A 360 -3.76 17.62 2.61
C THR A 360 -3.30 18.67 1.62
N ARG A 361 -2.15 19.30 1.85
CA ARG A 361 -1.47 20.15 0.88
C ARG A 361 -0.09 19.54 0.60
N PRO A 362 0.23 19.18 -0.65
CA PRO A 362 1.57 18.71 -0.97
C PRO A 362 2.58 19.87 -1.01
N GLU A 363 3.81 19.61 -0.60
CA GLU A 363 4.95 20.49 -0.84
C GLU A 363 5.66 20.09 -2.15
N TYR A 364 4.99 20.28 -3.29
CA TYR A 364 5.63 20.12 -4.60
C TYR A 364 5.87 21.48 -5.26
N PRO A 365 7.13 21.89 -5.48
CA PRO A 365 7.45 23.17 -6.11
C PRO A 365 7.13 23.24 -7.61
N ASN A 366 6.70 22.14 -8.23
CA ASN A 366 6.72 21.98 -9.69
C ASN A 366 5.37 22.20 -10.39
N SER A 367 4.33 22.67 -9.70
CA SER A 367 3.06 23.01 -10.33
C SER A 367 2.55 24.33 -9.77
N GLU A 368 2.44 25.32 -10.67
CA GLU A 368 1.78 26.60 -10.39
C GLU A 368 0.41 26.32 -9.72
N ASP A 369 0.17 26.95 -8.57
CA ASP A 369 -1.05 26.88 -7.73
C ASP A 369 -1.33 25.58 -6.95
N ALA A 370 -0.58 24.48 -7.13
CA ALA A 370 -0.86 23.26 -6.36
C ALA A 370 -0.59 23.43 -4.87
N ASP A 371 0.37 24.29 -4.53
CA ASP A 371 0.76 24.62 -3.19
C ASP A 371 -0.22 25.62 -2.52
N GLN A 372 -1.28 26.05 -3.21
CA GLN A 372 -2.34 26.90 -2.66
C GLN A 372 -3.68 26.16 -2.47
N LYS A 373 -3.73 24.86 -2.79
CA LYS A 373 -4.97 24.08 -2.74
C LYS A 373 -4.87 22.94 -1.73
N GLY A 374 -5.79 22.95 -0.77
CA GLY A 374 -6.05 21.79 0.06
C GLY A 374 -6.77 20.70 -0.75
N TRP A 375 -6.35 19.46 -0.58
CA TRP A 375 -6.95 18.29 -1.21
C TRP A 375 -7.76 17.53 -0.15
N PRO A 376 -9.09 17.63 -0.17
CA PRO A 376 -9.93 16.93 0.79
C PRO A 376 -9.88 15.42 0.54
N MET A 377 -9.94 14.67 1.64
CA MET A 377 -9.99 13.21 1.68
C MET A 377 -10.97 12.77 2.75
N THR A 378 -11.98 11.99 2.39
CA THR A 378 -12.95 11.46 3.34
C THR A 378 -12.32 10.41 4.24
N LEU A 379 -12.57 10.53 5.54
CA LEU A 379 -12.27 9.53 6.56
C LEU A 379 -13.53 8.71 6.87
N TYR A 380 -13.36 7.40 6.99
CA TYR A 380 -14.43 6.47 7.36
C TYR A 380 -14.34 6.01 8.82
N TRP A 381 -13.18 6.23 9.45
CA TRP A 381 -12.91 5.88 10.84
C TRP A 381 -12.81 7.16 11.65
N ASP A 382 -13.17 7.06 12.93
CA ASP A 382 -13.09 8.21 13.83
C ASP A 382 -11.70 8.26 14.46
N PHE A 383 -10.88 9.20 14.02
CA PHE A 383 -9.50 9.35 14.50
C PHE A 383 -9.48 10.01 15.88
N GLU A 384 -8.88 9.32 16.84
CA GLU A 384 -8.69 9.84 18.19
C GLU A 384 -7.38 10.61 18.30
N GLN A 385 -6.31 10.06 17.74
CA GLN A 385 -4.96 10.61 17.85
C GLN A 385 -4.16 10.33 16.58
N VAL A 386 -3.33 11.30 16.19
CA VAL A 386 -2.40 11.19 15.06
C VAL A 386 -1.03 11.66 15.52
N PHE A 387 -0.06 10.78 15.38
CA PHE A 387 1.33 10.99 15.74
C PHE A 387 2.18 11.02 14.47
N GLU A 388 3.06 12.01 14.35
CA GLU A 388 4.06 12.01 13.28
C GLU A 388 5.10 10.92 13.56
N THR A 389 5.24 9.93 12.67
CA THR A 389 6.31 8.94 12.83
C THR A 389 7.65 9.53 12.39
N ARG A 390 8.64 9.38 13.25
CA ARG A 390 10.00 9.89 13.08
C ARG A 390 10.96 8.72 13.01
N ASN A 391 10.85 7.97 11.91
CA ASN A 391 11.76 6.87 11.62
C ASN A 391 13.03 7.41 10.96
N ASP A 392 14.19 6.84 11.31
CA ASP A 392 15.51 7.25 10.79
C ASP A 392 15.65 7.05 9.28
N THR A 393 14.76 6.25 8.68
CA THR A 393 14.66 6.11 7.24
C THR A 393 13.96 7.33 6.66
N ASP A 394 14.53 7.91 5.60
CA ASP A 394 14.01 9.05 4.80
C ASP A 394 12.55 8.90 4.27
N SER A 395 11.80 7.87 4.65
CA SER A 395 10.37 7.66 4.38
C SER A 395 9.48 8.44 5.37
N SER A 396 9.74 9.73 5.54
CA SER A 396 9.05 10.62 6.49
C SER A 396 7.60 10.96 6.11
N GLU A 397 6.88 10.01 5.53
CA GLU A 397 5.53 10.17 4.99
C GLU A 397 4.50 9.41 5.82
N SER A 398 4.92 8.61 6.80
CA SER A 398 4.02 7.86 7.66
C SER A 398 3.65 8.58 8.96
N GLN A 399 2.40 8.43 9.36
CA GLN A 399 1.82 8.80 10.64
C GLN A 399 1.41 7.53 11.38
N PHE A 400 1.52 7.55 12.70
CA PHE A 400 0.95 6.52 13.56
C PHE A 400 -0.39 7.05 14.07
N CYS A 401 -1.45 6.29 13.86
CA CYS A 401 -2.81 6.74 14.13
C CYS A 401 -3.50 5.81 15.10
N ILE A 402 -4.28 6.39 16.01
CA ILE A 402 -5.30 5.71 16.82
C ILE A 402 -6.65 6.11 16.26
N ALA A 403 -7.48 5.12 15.95
CA ALA A 403 -8.81 5.35 15.43
C ALA A 403 -9.80 4.32 15.97
N GLU A 404 -11.07 4.67 15.95
CA GLU A 404 -12.16 3.71 16.11
C GLU A 404 -12.77 3.37 14.74
N ARG A 405 -13.06 2.08 14.54
CA ARG A 405 -13.74 1.59 13.34
C ARG A 405 -14.97 0.77 13.70
N THR A 406 -15.91 0.72 12.76
CA THR A 406 -17.03 -0.24 12.81
C THR A 406 -16.58 -1.57 12.21
N THR A 407 -16.76 -2.65 12.96
CA THR A 407 -16.44 -4.01 12.52
C THR A 407 -17.59 -4.63 11.71
N ALA A 408 -17.36 -5.79 11.09
CA ALA A 408 -18.36 -6.47 10.27
C ALA A 408 -19.67 -6.84 11.01
N ASN A 409 -19.65 -6.92 12.34
CA ASN A 409 -20.84 -7.18 13.15
C ASN A 409 -21.53 -5.90 13.67
N GLY A 410 -21.04 -4.72 13.26
CA GLY A 410 -21.55 -3.41 13.70
C GLY A 410 -20.97 -2.90 15.03
N SER A 411 -20.13 -3.67 15.72
CA SER A 411 -19.46 -3.22 16.95
C SER A 411 -18.32 -2.25 16.65
N ARG A 412 -17.96 -1.43 17.64
CA ARG A 412 -16.87 -0.45 17.55
C ARG A 412 -15.59 -1.03 18.14
N GLU A 413 -14.51 -0.99 17.39
CA GLU A 413 -13.18 -1.48 17.79
C GLU A 413 -12.18 -0.33 17.70
N ARG A 414 -11.38 -0.16 18.76
CA ARG A 414 -10.26 0.78 18.80
C ARG A 414 -9.04 0.10 18.18
N VAL A 415 -8.42 0.73 17.20
CA VAL A 415 -7.28 0.20 16.46
C VAL A 415 -6.15 1.21 16.38
N CYS A 416 -4.93 0.71 16.25
CA CYS A 416 -3.76 1.49 15.91
C CYS A 416 -3.15 1.03 14.59
N MET A 417 -2.58 1.95 13.81
CA MET A 417 -2.01 1.63 12.49
C MET A 417 -1.04 2.72 12.05
N ASP A 418 -0.15 2.37 11.12
CA ASP A 418 0.55 3.37 10.33
C ASP A 418 -0.30 3.79 9.13
N MET A 419 -0.18 5.04 8.73
CA MET A 419 -0.84 5.62 7.58
C MET A 419 0.09 6.54 6.85
N SER A 420 -0.14 6.77 5.56
CA SER A 420 0.42 7.91 4.85
C SER A 420 -0.74 8.67 4.24
N PHE A 421 -1.08 9.83 4.82
CA PHE A 421 -2.19 10.65 4.31
C PHE A 421 -1.92 11.14 2.88
N GLY A 422 -0.69 11.56 2.59
CA GLY A 422 -0.30 12.05 1.26
C GLY A 422 -0.45 11.00 0.16
N ASP A 423 0.01 9.77 0.42
CA ASP A 423 -0.10 8.65 -0.52
C ASP A 423 -1.46 7.93 -0.45
N ARG A 424 -2.30 8.30 0.52
CA ARG A 424 -3.55 7.63 0.85
C ARG A 424 -3.37 6.13 1.07
N MET A 425 -2.28 5.77 1.75
CA MET A 425 -1.93 4.40 2.09
C MET A 425 -2.24 4.15 3.57
N SER A 426 -2.69 2.93 3.89
CA SER A 426 -2.82 2.47 5.27
C SER A 426 -2.15 1.11 5.43
N PHE A 427 -1.54 0.91 6.59
CA PHE A 427 -0.94 -0.35 7.01
C PHE A 427 -1.93 -1.14 7.86
N ARG A 428 -1.64 -2.42 8.12
CA ARG A 428 -2.59 -3.33 8.77
C ARG A 428 -2.93 -2.80 10.17
N PRO A 429 -4.21 -2.59 10.50
CA PRO A 429 -4.58 -2.14 11.83
C PRO A 429 -4.39 -3.26 12.85
N SER A 430 -3.96 -2.84 14.03
CA SER A 430 -3.81 -3.64 15.25
C SER A 430 -4.94 -3.27 16.21
N PRO A 431 -5.76 -4.22 16.69
CA PRO A 431 -6.68 -3.95 17.79
C PRO A 431 -5.89 -3.48 19.02
N VAL A 432 -6.33 -2.39 19.66
CA VAL A 432 -5.72 -1.89 20.90
C VAL A 432 -6.39 -2.60 22.09
N PRO A 433 -5.64 -3.29 22.97
CA PRO A 433 -6.19 -3.87 24.18
C PRO A 433 -6.57 -2.79 25.20
N GLY A 434 -7.31 -3.15 26.24
CA GLY A 434 -7.64 -2.24 27.35
C GLY A 434 -9.01 -1.56 27.24
N ASP A 435 -9.28 -0.66 28.18
CA ASP A 435 -10.53 0.11 28.23
C ASP A 435 -10.41 1.34 27.30
N LYS A 436 -11.54 1.81 26.78
CA LYS A 436 -11.61 3.07 26.04
C LYS A 436 -11.20 4.26 26.89
N SER A 437 -11.30 4.18 28.22
CA SER A 437 -10.80 5.23 29.12
C SER A 437 -9.28 5.36 29.13
N ASP A 438 -8.55 4.34 28.68
CA ASP A 438 -7.09 4.36 28.72
C ASP A 438 -6.54 5.40 27.73
N ARG A 439 -5.67 6.28 28.25
CA ARG A 439 -4.93 7.23 27.41
C ARG A 439 -3.83 6.47 26.67
N ILE A 440 -3.74 6.68 25.36
CA ILE A 440 -2.66 6.13 24.55
C ILE A 440 -1.54 7.16 24.40
N VAL A 441 -0.32 6.69 24.56
CA VAL A 441 0.91 7.42 24.23
C VAL A 441 1.76 6.52 23.35
N ALA A 442 2.48 7.08 22.40
CA ALA A 442 3.39 6.33 21.55
C ALA A 442 4.78 6.95 21.53
N SER A 443 5.80 6.11 21.32
CA SER A 443 7.13 6.59 20.93
C SER A 443 7.05 7.27 19.57
N GLN A 444 7.96 8.20 19.29
CA GLN A 444 7.86 8.94 18.02
C GLN A 444 8.15 8.06 16.79
N ASN A 445 8.84 6.92 16.93
CA ASN A 445 8.97 5.93 15.86
C ASN A 445 7.72 5.03 15.70
N GLY A 446 6.72 5.15 16.59
CA GLY A 446 5.51 4.35 16.61
C GLY A 446 5.70 2.88 16.96
N GLY A 447 6.92 2.41 17.27
CA GLY A 447 7.21 1.00 17.56
C GLY A 447 6.83 0.55 18.96
N ARG A 448 6.59 1.50 19.88
CA ARG A 448 6.15 1.22 21.24
C ARG A 448 4.97 2.11 21.60
N ILE A 449 3.97 1.52 22.22
CA ILE A 449 2.81 2.23 22.75
C ILE A 449 2.69 2.00 24.25
N ALA A 450 2.08 2.96 24.93
CA ALA A 450 1.76 2.93 26.34
C ALA A 450 0.27 3.13 26.51
N LEU A 451 -0.40 2.21 27.19
CA LEU A 451 -1.76 2.39 27.70
C LEU A 451 -1.66 2.89 29.12
N VAL A 452 -2.17 4.09 29.36
CA VAL A 452 -2.02 4.81 30.62
C VAL A 452 -3.39 4.94 31.26
N ASN A 453 -3.54 4.33 32.43
CA ASN A 453 -4.66 4.59 33.34
C ASN A 453 -4.18 5.40 34.55
N ASP A 454 -5.04 5.58 35.55
CA ASP A 454 -4.77 6.46 36.70
C ASP A 454 -3.60 5.99 37.58
N THR A 455 -3.20 4.72 37.51
CA THR A 455 -2.22 4.13 38.45
C THR A 455 -1.09 3.36 37.79
N THR A 456 -1.25 2.97 36.52
CA THR A 456 -0.34 2.08 35.81
C THR A 456 -0.15 2.49 34.35
N ILE A 457 0.98 2.08 33.81
CA ILE A 457 1.37 2.24 32.41
C ILE A 457 1.69 0.86 31.86
N GLU A 458 0.90 0.38 30.92
CA GLU A 458 1.17 -0.86 30.21
C GLU A 458 1.89 -0.55 28.89
N LEU A 459 3.09 -1.09 28.71
CA LEU A 459 3.85 -0.91 27.48
C LEU A 459 3.70 -2.12 26.57
N TYR A 460 3.43 -1.83 25.30
CA TYR A 460 3.33 -2.80 24.24
C TYR A 460 4.32 -2.46 23.14
N ASP A 461 5.02 -3.48 22.65
CA ASP A 461 5.76 -3.37 21.40
C ASP A 461 4.83 -3.70 20.24
N ARG A 462 5.10 -3.08 19.09
CA ARG A 462 4.33 -3.33 17.88
C ARG A 462 5.21 -3.36 16.66
N GLU A 463 4.76 -4.10 15.67
CA GLU A 463 5.34 -4.07 14.35
C GLU A 463 4.87 -2.83 13.59
N ILE A 464 5.83 -2.04 13.13
CA ILE A 464 5.57 -0.84 12.34
C ILE A 464 5.45 -1.20 10.86
N GLN A 465 4.57 -0.49 10.16
CA GLN A 465 4.38 -0.59 8.72
C GLN A 465 4.06 -2.02 8.24
N VAL A 466 3.32 -2.80 9.04
CA VAL A 466 2.87 -4.14 8.67
C VAL A 466 2.02 -4.06 7.40
N PRO A 467 2.45 -4.67 6.30
CA PRO A 467 1.80 -4.49 5.01
C PRO A 467 0.41 -5.14 4.99
N GLN A 468 -0.50 -4.54 4.24
CA GLN A 468 -1.81 -5.13 3.93
C GLN A 468 -1.87 -5.80 2.55
N SER A 469 -0.80 -5.71 1.75
CA SER A 469 -0.83 -6.14 0.36
C SER A 469 0.43 -6.89 -0.04
N VAL A 470 0.31 -7.63 -1.13
CA VAL A 470 1.40 -8.39 -1.78
C VAL A 470 2.55 -7.50 -2.27
N ALA A 471 2.35 -6.18 -2.31
CA ALA A 471 3.38 -5.23 -2.69
C ALA A 471 4.61 -5.32 -1.76
N ALA A 472 4.45 -5.78 -0.52
CA ALA A 472 5.58 -5.99 0.39
C ALA A 472 6.52 -7.11 -0.08
N ILE A 473 5.97 -8.22 -0.59
CA ILE A 473 6.77 -9.30 -1.20
C ILE A 473 7.53 -8.74 -2.40
N GLY A 474 6.86 -7.97 -3.26
CA GLY A 474 7.52 -7.34 -4.41
C GLY A 474 8.63 -6.36 -4.00
N LYS A 475 8.41 -5.52 -2.97
CA LYS A 475 9.43 -4.60 -2.44
C LYS A 475 10.62 -5.36 -1.86
N LEU A 476 10.39 -6.40 -1.07
CA LEU A 476 11.44 -7.23 -0.50
C LEU A 476 12.24 -7.93 -1.60
N ALA A 477 11.56 -8.53 -2.57
CA ALA A 477 12.19 -9.23 -3.68
C ALA A 477 13.02 -8.29 -4.57
N LYS A 478 12.51 -7.09 -4.84
CA LYS A 478 13.24 -6.03 -5.55
C LYS A 478 14.53 -5.65 -4.81
N TRP A 479 14.46 -5.49 -3.50
CA TRP A 479 15.62 -5.15 -2.67
C TRP A 479 16.66 -6.29 -2.64
N TYR A 480 16.25 -7.53 -2.41
CA TYR A 480 17.17 -8.68 -2.47
C TYR A 480 17.79 -8.85 -3.85
N ALA A 481 17.02 -8.70 -4.92
CA ALA A 481 17.53 -8.80 -6.28
C ALA A 481 18.56 -7.68 -6.58
N TRP A 482 18.32 -6.45 -6.12
CA TRP A 482 19.28 -5.35 -6.23
C TRP A 482 20.58 -5.62 -5.46
N GLU A 483 20.49 -6.22 -4.27
CA GLU A 483 21.65 -6.56 -3.44
C GLU A 483 22.36 -7.86 -3.86
N ASN A 484 21.95 -8.50 -4.97
CA ASN A 484 22.40 -9.83 -5.40
C ASN A 484 22.21 -10.93 -4.33
N ARG A 485 21.22 -10.79 -3.44
CA ARG A 485 20.86 -11.77 -2.39
C ARG A 485 19.99 -12.88 -2.96
N PHE A 486 20.49 -13.60 -3.97
CA PHE A 486 19.69 -14.60 -4.70
C PHE A 486 19.37 -15.84 -3.87
N ASP A 487 20.23 -16.25 -2.93
CA ASP A 487 19.94 -17.37 -2.03
C ASP A 487 18.73 -17.10 -1.13
N ASP A 488 18.56 -15.85 -0.68
CA ASP A 488 17.38 -15.42 0.08
C ASP A 488 16.11 -15.41 -0.78
N LEU A 489 16.22 -15.06 -2.06
CA LEU A 489 15.11 -15.17 -3.02
C LEU A 489 14.70 -16.62 -3.27
N GLU A 490 15.66 -17.53 -3.40
CA GLU A 490 15.40 -18.98 -3.54
C GLU A 490 14.76 -19.54 -2.27
N MET A 491 15.18 -19.08 -1.09
CA MET A 491 14.55 -19.45 0.17
C MET A 491 13.09 -18.98 0.22
N LEU A 492 12.85 -17.70 -0.08
CA LEU A 492 11.50 -17.13 -0.13
C LEU A 492 10.62 -17.85 -1.15
N HIS A 493 11.16 -18.18 -2.33
CA HIS A 493 10.48 -19.02 -3.32
C HIS A 493 10.06 -20.36 -2.75
N ARG A 494 10.98 -21.11 -2.11
CA ARG A 494 10.67 -22.42 -1.51
C ARG A 494 9.55 -22.33 -0.47
N VAL A 495 9.55 -21.29 0.35
CA VAL A 495 8.48 -21.05 1.34
C VAL A 495 7.16 -20.79 0.62
N LEU A 496 7.12 -19.85 -0.33
CA LEU A 496 5.91 -19.49 -1.08
C LEU A 496 5.32 -20.69 -1.85
N ARG A 497 6.15 -21.52 -2.48
CA ARG A 497 5.71 -22.74 -3.19
C ARG A 497 5.04 -23.76 -2.28
N GLN A 498 5.41 -23.78 -1.01
CA GLN A 498 4.93 -24.77 -0.05
C GLN A 498 3.68 -24.34 0.71
N LEU A 499 3.28 -23.06 0.60
CA LEU A 499 2.11 -22.49 1.29
C LEU A 499 0.83 -23.26 0.93
N PRO A 500 0.18 -23.91 1.91
CA PRO A 500 -1.12 -24.54 1.70
C PRO A 500 -2.28 -23.54 1.78
N GLU A 501 -2.11 -22.42 2.49
CA GLU A 501 -3.14 -21.39 2.65
C GLU A 501 -2.98 -20.17 1.72
N THR A 502 -4.03 -19.35 1.66
CA THR A 502 -3.95 -18.00 1.08
C THR A 502 -3.38 -17.01 2.10
N ARG A 503 -2.63 -16.01 1.62
CA ARG A 503 -2.17 -14.89 2.46
C ARG A 503 -2.41 -13.58 1.75
N PHE A 504 -2.72 -12.53 2.51
CA PHE A 504 -3.26 -11.27 1.96
C PHE A 504 -4.49 -11.48 1.06
N ASN A 505 -5.25 -12.55 1.29
CA ASN A 505 -6.33 -13.01 0.43
C ASN A 505 -5.87 -13.24 -1.03
N ARG A 506 -4.68 -13.82 -1.19
CA ARG A 506 -4.09 -14.20 -2.48
C ARG A 506 -3.62 -15.65 -2.42
N THR A 507 -3.68 -16.31 -3.56
CA THR A 507 -3.17 -17.67 -3.71
C THR A 507 -1.63 -17.67 -3.61
N PRO A 508 -0.99 -18.79 -3.26
CA PRO A 508 0.46 -18.92 -3.33
C PRO A 508 1.05 -18.51 -4.69
N GLU A 509 0.36 -18.83 -5.79
CA GLU A 509 0.77 -18.47 -7.15
C GLU A 509 0.73 -16.95 -7.40
N GLN A 510 -0.25 -16.24 -6.82
CA GLN A 510 -0.33 -14.78 -6.91
C GLN A 510 0.75 -14.08 -6.07
N LEU A 511 1.11 -14.63 -4.90
CA LEU A 511 2.26 -14.14 -4.13
C LEU A 511 3.56 -14.36 -4.91
N TYR A 512 3.69 -15.53 -5.54
CA TYR A 512 4.84 -15.89 -6.36
C TYR A 512 4.96 -14.99 -7.60
N GLU A 513 3.84 -14.68 -8.28
CA GLU A 513 3.82 -13.72 -9.38
C GLU A 513 4.30 -12.33 -8.95
N ALA A 514 3.81 -11.80 -7.82
CA ALA A 514 4.24 -10.50 -7.32
C ALA A 514 5.75 -10.44 -7.06
N MET A 515 6.31 -11.52 -6.49
CA MET A 515 7.75 -11.67 -6.28
C MET A 515 8.50 -11.68 -7.62
N LEU A 516 8.06 -12.53 -8.56
CA LEU A 516 8.74 -12.74 -9.84
C LEU A 516 8.70 -11.49 -10.73
N THR A 517 7.55 -10.83 -10.81
CA THR A 517 7.38 -9.56 -11.54
C THR A 517 8.31 -8.48 -10.98
N ALA A 518 8.52 -8.44 -9.66
CA ALA A 518 9.45 -7.50 -9.03
C ALA A 518 10.92 -7.80 -9.36
N ILE A 519 11.34 -9.08 -9.29
CA ILE A 519 12.70 -9.51 -9.66
C ILE A 519 12.99 -9.15 -11.14
N ALA A 520 12.10 -9.54 -12.06
CA ALA A 520 12.28 -9.27 -13.49
C ALA A 520 12.31 -7.77 -13.80
N SER A 521 11.49 -6.96 -13.11
CA SER A 521 11.51 -5.50 -13.27
C SER A 521 12.78 -4.87 -12.71
N GLN A 522 13.31 -5.38 -11.59
CA GLN A 522 14.59 -4.93 -11.04
C GLN A 522 15.76 -5.27 -11.98
N TRP A 523 15.73 -6.45 -12.62
CA TRP A 523 16.73 -6.84 -13.60
C TRP A 523 16.75 -5.87 -14.79
N LEU A 524 15.57 -5.57 -15.37
CA LEU A 524 15.46 -4.58 -16.45
C LEU A 524 15.94 -3.18 -16.02
N TYR A 525 15.54 -2.73 -14.82
CA TYR A 525 15.96 -1.43 -14.30
C TYR A 525 17.48 -1.36 -14.11
N THR A 526 18.09 -2.42 -13.57
CA THR A 526 19.54 -2.51 -13.39
C THR A 526 20.28 -2.43 -14.72
N LEU A 527 19.78 -3.10 -15.77
CA LEU A 527 20.32 -2.95 -17.13
C LEU A 527 20.24 -1.50 -17.63
N GLN A 528 19.10 -0.84 -17.47
CA GLN A 528 18.92 0.55 -17.90
C GLN A 528 19.85 1.52 -17.17
N GLN A 529 20.12 1.29 -15.88
CA GLN A 529 21.06 2.10 -15.11
C GLN A 529 22.50 2.02 -15.65
N THR A 530 22.90 0.90 -16.27
CA THR A 530 24.25 0.77 -16.85
C THR A 530 24.52 1.76 -17.99
N THR A 531 23.48 2.25 -18.65
CA THR A 531 23.55 3.19 -19.77
C THR A 531 23.00 4.58 -19.45
N GLN A 532 22.46 4.79 -18.24
CA GLN A 532 21.84 6.05 -17.84
C GLN A 532 22.89 7.16 -17.62
N GLN A 533 22.83 8.21 -18.44
CA GLN A 533 23.79 9.32 -18.43
C GLN A 533 23.71 10.18 -17.15
N SER A 534 22.55 10.23 -16.48
CA SER A 534 22.37 11.02 -15.26
C SER A 534 23.01 10.41 -14.00
N LEU A 535 23.51 9.16 -14.09
CA LEU A 535 24.23 8.50 -13.01
C LEU A 535 25.72 8.84 -13.07
N ASN A 536 26.41 8.83 -11.92
CA ASN A 536 27.86 8.94 -11.90
C ASN A 536 28.52 7.58 -12.25
N GLU A 537 29.84 7.56 -12.45
CA GLU A 537 30.55 6.34 -12.88
C GLU A 537 30.54 5.23 -11.81
N GLU A 538 30.59 5.60 -10.53
CA GLU A 538 30.49 4.67 -9.40
C GLU A 538 29.13 3.94 -9.41
N GLN A 539 28.03 4.68 -9.60
CA GLN A 539 26.68 4.14 -9.70
C GLN A 539 26.52 3.23 -10.91
N ARG A 540 27.08 3.59 -12.08
CA ARG A 540 27.07 2.72 -13.26
C ARG A 540 27.90 1.46 -13.06
N THR A 541 29.03 1.56 -12.37
CA THR A 541 29.89 0.41 -12.03
C THR A 541 29.13 -0.55 -11.12
N LEU A 542 28.53 -0.03 -10.05
CA LEU A 542 27.67 -0.82 -9.17
C LEU A 542 26.52 -1.48 -9.94
N ALA A 543 25.84 -0.76 -10.84
CA ALA A 543 24.78 -1.34 -11.66
C ALA A 543 25.27 -2.49 -12.57
N LYS A 544 26.48 -2.39 -13.13
CA LYS A 544 27.11 -3.49 -13.90
C LYS A 544 27.39 -4.70 -13.02
N GLU A 545 27.94 -4.51 -11.83
CA GLU A 545 28.18 -5.60 -10.86
C GLU A 545 26.86 -6.28 -10.44
N ARG A 546 25.80 -5.50 -10.24
CA ARG A 546 24.45 -6.04 -9.97
C ARG A 546 23.90 -6.81 -11.16
N LEU A 547 24.07 -6.30 -12.38
CA LEU A 547 23.67 -7.00 -13.61
C LEU A 547 24.40 -8.34 -13.79
N ASP A 548 25.71 -8.38 -13.52
CA ASP A 548 26.51 -9.61 -13.57
C ASP A 548 26.01 -10.64 -12.56
N GLY A 549 25.55 -10.20 -11.39
CA GLY A 549 24.87 -11.02 -10.40
C GLY A 549 23.66 -11.77 -10.99
N PHE A 550 22.74 -11.04 -11.63
CA PHE A 550 21.59 -11.67 -12.31
C PHE A 550 22.01 -12.64 -13.41
N VAL A 551 22.99 -12.28 -14.23
CA VAL A 551 23.49 -13.14 -15.31
C VAL A 551 24.08 -14.43 -14.74
N ASN A 552 24.82 -14.36 -13.63
CA ASN A 552 25.37 -15.55 -12.98
C ASN A 552 24.29 -16.40 -12.30
N TRP A 553 23.34 -15.77 -11.60
CA TRP A 553 22.22 -16.48 -10.99
C TRP A 553 21.36 -17.20 -12.03
N SER A 554 21.08 -16.60 -13.18
CA SER A 554 20.29 -17.24 -14.25
C SER A 554 20.92 -18.53 -14.81
N LYS A 555 22.26 -18.68 -14.72
CA LYS A 555 22.97 -19.90 -15.11
C LYS A 555 22.76 -21.07 -14.15
N THR A 556 22.28 -20.82 -12.93
CA THR A 556 21.96 -21.89 -11.96
C THR A 556 20.76 -22.73 -12.41
N LYS A 557 19.91 -22.18 -13.29
CA LYS A 557 18.72 -22.83 -13.85
C LYS A 557 17.77 -23.38 -12.78
N THR A 558 17.71 -22.77 -11.61
CA THR A 558 16.63 -23.04 -10.64
C THR A 558 15.27 -22.68 -11.26
N PRO A 559 14.16 -23.26 -10.80
CA PRO A 559 12.83 -22.89 -11.27
C PRO A 559 12.55 -21.38 -11.18
N LEU A 560 12.96 -20.74 -10.08
CA LEU A 560 12.85 -19.29 -9.91
C LEU A 560 13.69 -18.52 -10.94
N ALA A 561 14.96 -18.89 -11.11
CA ALA A 561 15.87 -18.21 -12.03
C ALA A 561 15.38 -18.31 -13.49
N LEU A 562 14.91 -19.48 -13.91
CA LEU A 562 14.35 -19.69 -15.25
C LEU A 562 13.11 -18.83 -15.48
N CYS A 563 12.16 -18.85 -14.53
CA CYS A 563 10.93 -18.07 -14.67
C CYS A 563 11.22 -16.56 -14.64
N ALA A 564 12.12 -16.10 -13.78
CA ALA A 564 12.52 -14.69 -13.70
C ALA A 564 13.22 -14.22 -14.99
N ALA A 565 14.11 -15.05 -15.56
CA ALA A 565 14.76 -14.77 -16.83
C ALA A 565 13.77 -14.72 -18.01
N MET A 566 12.78 -15.64 -18.03
CA MET A 566 11.73 -15.64 -19.05
C MET A 566 10.92 -14.33 -19.00
N SER A 567 10.49 -13.93 -17.81
CA SER A 567 9.74 -12.68 -17.60
C SER A 567 10.57 -11.44 -17.91
N TYR A 568 11.85 -11.44 -17.56
CA TYR A 568 12.81 -10.38 -17.91
C TYR A 568 12.95 -10.22 -19.43
N HIS A 569 13.14 -11.30 -20.17
CA HIS A 569 13.27 -11.24 -21.63
C HIS A 569 11.97 -10.81 -22.30
N ARG A 570 10.80 -11.24 -21.80
CA ARG A 570 9.51 -10.72 -22.27
C ARG A 570 9.41 -9.20 -22.05
N LYS A 571 9.81 -8.70 -20.88
CA LYS A 571 9.82 -7.26 -20.59
C LYS A 571 10.80 -6.51 -21.49
N LEU A 572 11.97 -7.07 -21.78
CA LEU A 572 12.93 -6.50 -22.74
C LEU A 572 12.36 -6.41 -24.15
N ALA A 573 11.69 -7.47 -24.63
CA ALA A 573 11.05 -7.46 -25.93
C ALA A 573 10.08 -6.28 -26.04
N TRP A 574 9.16 -6.15 -25.08
CA TRP A 574 8.19 -5.05 -25.05
C TRP A 574 8.83 -3.67 -24.84
N ALA A 575 9.93 -3.57 -24.08
CA ALA A 575 10.68 -2.33 -23.96
C ALA A 575 11.31 -1.89 -25.28
N ALA A 576 11.82 -2.84 -26.08
CA ALA A 576 12.38 -2.58 -27.41
C ALA A 576 11.29 -2.18 -28.43
N ARG A 577 10.13 -2.83 -28.37
CA ARG A 577 8.96 -2.49 -29.19
C ARG A 577 8.34 -1.14 -28.80
N GLY A 578 8.45 -0.74 -27.54
CA GLY A 578 7.91 0.51 -27.01
C GLY A 578 6.39 0.55 -26.94
N ASN A 579 5.85 1.73 -26.60
CA ASN A 579 4.41 1.94 -26.39
C ASN A 579 3.67 2.53 -27.61
N GLY A 580 4.37 2.77 -28.71
CA GLY A 580 3.81 3.38 -29.93
C GLY A 580 2.97 2.43 -30.79
N TRP A 581 2.56 2.91 -31.96
CA TRP A 581 1.91 2.07 -32.96
C TRP A 581 2.89 1.06 -33.54
N SER A 582 2.41 -0.08 -34.02
CA SER A 582 3.28 -1.08 -34.68
C SER A 582 4.02 -0.50 -35.90
N SER A 583 3.40 0.46 -36.58
CA SER A 583 3.99 1.21 -37.70
C SER A 583 5.16 2.11 -37.31
N ASP A 584 5.25 2.48 -36.03
CA ASP A 584 6.25 3.44 -35.53
C ASP A 584 7.46 2.73 -34.91
N VAL A 585 7.39 1.41 -34.78
CA VAL A 585 8.47 0.59 -34.25
C VAL A 585 9.56 0.49 -35.30
N THR A 586 10.78 0.87 -34.93
CA THR A 586 11.94 0.77 -35.83
C THR A 586 12.25 -0.70 -36.14
N GLN A 587 12.93 -0.97 -37.25
CA GLN A 587 13.35 -2.35 -37.58
C GLN A 587 14.21 -2.96 -36.46
N SER A 588 15.14 -2.19 -35.89
CA SER A 588 15.94 -2.64 -34.75
C SER A 588 15.08 -2.97 -33.53
N GLY A 589 14.01 -2.22 -33.28
CA GLY A 589 13.05 -2.51 -32.21
C GLY A 589 12.29 -3.82 -32.44
N TRP A 590 11.91 -4.12 -33.70
CA TRP A 590 11.33 -5.41 -34.08
C TRP A 590 12.32 -6.56 -33.94
N ASP A 591 13.56 -6.39 -34.41
CA ASP A 591 14.61 -7.41 -34.31
C ASP A 591 14.88 -7.78 -32.83
N ASP A 592 14.96 -6.78 -31.95
CA ASP A 592 15.13 -7.00 -30.51
C ASP A 592 13.89 -7.62 -29.85
N PHE A 593 12.68 -7.21 -30.26
CA PHE A 593 11.42 -7.82 -29.82
C PHE A 593 11.39 -9.32 -30.14
N GLU A 594 11.65 -9.70 -31.39
CA GLU A 594 11.68 -11.10 -31.84
C GLU A 594 12.79 -11.90 -31.16
N LYS A 595 14.00 -11.34 -31.08
CA LYS A 595 15.15 -11.97 -30.43
C LYS A 595 14.84 -12.32 -28.98
N HIS A 596 14.31 -11.38 -28.21
CA HIS A 596 14.04 -11.61 -26.80
C HIS A 596 12.85 -12.53 -26.56
N ASN A 597 11.80 -12.46 -27.39
CA ASN A 597 10.72 -13.45 -27.34
C ASN A 597 11.20 -14.87 -27.66
N LYS A 598 12.09 -15.03 -28.63
CA LYS A 598 12.70 -16.34 -28.94
C LYS A 598 13.51 -16.90 -27.76
N ILE A 599 14.28 -16.05 -27.08
CA ILE A 599 15.00 -16.46 -25.86
C ILE A 599 14.00 -16.89 -24.78
N ALA A 600 12.93 -16.13 -24.56
CA ALA A 600 11.91 -16.45 -23.58
C ALA A 600 11.17 -17.76 -23.90
N ILE A 601 10.88 -18.06 -25.18
CA ILE A 601 10.32 -19.35 -25.60
C ILE A 601 11.28 -20.52 -25.32
N ASN A 602 12.59 -20.34 -25.53
CA ASN A 602 13.56 -21.37 -25.18
C ASN A 602 13.59 -21.63 -23.66
N LEU A 603 13.48 -20.58 -22.85
CA LEU A 603 13.36 -20.72 -21.40
C LEU A 603 12.06 -21.43 -20.99
N TRP A 604 10.93 -21.14 -21.66
CA TRP A 604 9.70 -21.91 -21.47
C TRP A 604 9.89 -23.39 -21.76
N ASN A 605 10.61 -23.74 -22.84
CA ASN A 605 10.88 -25.14 -23.17
C ASN A 605 11.74 -25.84 -22.10
N GLU A 606 12.60 -25.11 -21.38
CA GLU A 606 13.30 -25.67 -20.21
C GLU A 606 12.33 -25.82 -19.02
N ILE A 607 11.55 -24.78 -18.72
CA ILE A 607 10.58 -24.77 -17.61
C ILE A 607 9.53 -25.86 -17.76
N SER A 608 9.04 -26.12 -18.97
CA SER A 608 7.99 -27.11 -19.24
C SER A 608 8.45 -28.56 -19.02
N THR A 609 9.74 -28.79 -18.80
CA THR A 609 10.30 -30.10 -18.41
C THR A 609 10.36 -30.31 -16.89
N LEU A 610 10.05 -29.29 -16.09
CA LEU A 610 10.04 -29.39 -14.63
C LEU A 610 8.79 -30.11 -14.12
N ASP A 611 8.93 -30.88 -13.04
CA ASP A 611 7.81 -31.56 -12.39
C ASP A 611 6.79 -30.56 -11.81
N ASP A 612 7.28 -29.43 -11.27
CA ASP A 612 6.46 -28.38 -10.66
C ASP A 612 6.51 -27.05 -11.44
N ILE A 613 5.83 -27.00 -12.58
CA ILE A 613 5.65 -25.76 -13.34
C ILE A 613 4.72 -24.79 -12.58
N PRO A 614 5.17 -23.57 -12.20
CA PRO A 614 4.33 -22.60 -11.49
C PRO A 614 3.30 -21.95 -12.43
N ALA A 615 2.17 -21.47 -11.90
CA ALA A 615 1.10 -20.90 -12.72
C ALA A 615 1.55 -19.64 -13.48
N VAL A 616 2.46 -18.85 -12.89
CA VAL A 616 3.05 -17.66 -13.54
C VAL A 616 3.87 -18.01 -14.79
N ALA A 617 4.44 -19.22 -14.87
CA ALA A 617 5.14 -19.64 -16.08
C ALA A 617 4.17 -19.88 -17.25
N TYR A 618 3.01 -20.48 -16.98
CA TYR A 618 1.93 -20.58 -17.97
C TYR A 618 1.40 -19.20 -18.38
N TYR A 619 1.24 -18.29 -17.42
CA TYR A 619 0.85 -16.90 -17.70
C TYR A 619 1.80 -16.23 -18.71
N ASP A 620 3.10 -16.28 -18.45
CA ASP A 620 4.11 -15.70 -19.35
C ASP A 620 4.17 -16.45 -20.68
N TYR A 621 4.01 -17.78 -20.69
CA TYR A 621 3.93 -18.57 -21.92
C TYR A 621 2.75 -18.16 -22.81
N PHE A 622 1.55 -17.93 -22.26
CA PHE A 622 0.40 -17.52 -23.08
C PHE A 622 0.59 -16.12 -23.67
N LEU A 623 1.28 -15.21 -22.97
CA LEU A 623 1.68 -13.93 -23.54
C LEU A 623 2.71 -14.10 -24.66
N LEU A 624 3.72 -14.95 -24.45
CA LEU A 624 4.73 -15.25 -25.46
C LEU A 624 4.12 -15.91 -26.70
N ALA A 625 3.21 -16.87 -26.51
CA ALA A 625 2.54 -17.57 -27.60
C ALA A 625 1.81 -16.59 -28.53
N ARG A 626 1.06 -15.64 -27.96
CA ARG A 626 0.47 -14.52 -28.72
C ARG A 626 1.55 -13.72 -29.45
N ASP A 627 2.61 -13.33 -28.74
CA ASP A 627 3.65 -12.43 -29.25
C ASP A 627 4.56 -13.07 -30.31
N THR A 628 4.61 -14.41 -30.37
CA THR A 628 5.40 -15.18 -31.35
C THR A 628 4.56 -15.88 -32.42
N GLY A 629 3.26 -15.62 -32.48
CA GLY A 629 2.37 -16.23 -33.49
C GLY A 629 2.20 -17.74 -33.34
N ILE A 630 2.30 -18.29 -32.13
CA ILE A 630 1.88 -19.66 -31.85
C ILE A 630 0.35 -19.69 -31.96
N GLU A 631 -0.23 -20.69 -32.63
CA GLU A 631 -1.69 -20.76 -32.81
C GLU A 631 -2.41 -21.16 -31.51
N MET A 632 -3.66 -20.71 -31.34
CA MET A 632 -4.44 -21.00 -30.12
C MET A 632 -4.63 -22.51 -29.89
N GLU A 633 -4.71 -23.31 -30.95
CA GLU A 633 -4.81 -24.77 -30.87
C GLU A 633 -3.56 -25.40 -30.24
N GLN A 634 -2.38 -24.81 -30.47
CA GLN A 634 -1.12 -25.31 -29.95
C GLN A 634 -0.96 -25.04 -28.45
N VAL A 635 -1.67 -24.06 -27.89
CA VAL A 635 -1.68 -23.79 -26.45
C VAL A 635 -2.76 -24.56 -25.69
N ALA A 636 -3.63 -25.31 -26.38
CA ALA A 636 -4.77 -26.00 -25.76
C ALA A 636 -4.34 -27.06 -24.73
N GLU A 637 -3.30 -27.85 -25.02
CA GLU A 637 -2.78 -28.86 -24.07
C GLU A 637 -2.07 -28.24 -22.85
N PRO A 638 -1.15 -27.25 -23.01
CA PRO A 638 -0.62 -26.50 -21.89
C PRO A 638 -1.72 -25.85 -21.03
N LEU A 639 -2.77 -25.31 -21.67
CA LEU A 639 -3.91 -24.72 -20.97
C LEU A 639 -4.72 -25.74 -20.20
N GLU A 640 -5.06 -26.88 -20.78
CA GLU A 640 -5.79 -27.94 -20.07
C GLU A 640 -4.99 -28.44 -18.86
N THR A 641 -3.68 -28.65 -19.04
CA THR A 641 -2.76 -29.03 -17.95
C THR A 641 -2.77 -27.99 -16.84
N CYS A 642 -2.63 -26.71 -17.21
CA CYS A 642 -2.67 -25.60 -16.27
C CYS A 642 -4.00 -25.53 -15.51
N LEU A 643 -5.14 -25.67 -16.19
CA LEU A 643 -6.47 -25.62 -15.57
C LEU A 643 -6.71 -26.77 -14.59
N ARG A 644 -6.15 -27.95 -14.86
CA ARG A 644 -6.24 -29.10 -13.93
C ARG A 644 -5.34 -28.92 -12.72
N LYS A 645 -4.15 -28.34 -12.90
CA LYS A 645 -3.21 -28.08 -11.79
C LYS A 645 -3.63 -26.88 -10.94
N TYR A 646 -4.21 -25.85 -11.56
CA TYR A 646 -4.55 -24.57 -10.96
C TYR A 646 -6.00 -24.15 -11.24
N PRO A 647 -7.00 -24.97 -10.87
CA PRO A 647 -8.39 -24.77 -11.28
C PRO A 647 -9.04 -23.48 -10.76
N ARG A 648 -8.48 -22.85 -9.71
CA ARG A 648 -8.98 -21.60 -9.12
C ARG A 648 -8.06 -20.40 -9.36
N GLU A 649 -7.02 -20.53 -10.17
CA GLU A 649 -6.06 -19.44 -10.35
C GLU A 649 -6.54 -18.44 -11.39
N SER A 650 -6.95 -17.24 -10.95
CA SER A 650 -7.41 -16.18 -11.85
C SER A 650 -6.30 -15.60 -12.73
N LEU A 651 -5.03 -15.70 -12.33
CA LEU A 651 -3.90 -15.10 -13.04
C LEU A 651 -3.79 -15.56 -14.49
N ILE A 652 -4.17 -16.81 -14.81
CA ILE A 652 -3.89 -17.43 -16.12
C ILE A 652 -4.83 -16.98 -17.23
N HIS A 653 -6.01 -16.44 -16.89
CA HIS A 653 -7.05 -16.13 -17.88
C HIS A 653 -6.86 -14.80 -18.61
N PRO A 654 -6.40 -13.70 -17.97
CA PRO A 654 -6.22 -12.43 -18.65
C PRO A 654 -5.36 -12.49 -19.91
N PRO A 655 -4.18 -13.15 -19.97
CA PRO A 655 -3.41 -13.26 -21.22
C PRO A 655 -4.21 -13.87 -22.37
N LEU A 656 -4.96 -14.94 -22.10
CA LEU A 656 -5.76 -15.65 -23.10
C LEU A 656 -6.95 -14.80 -23.56
N MET A 657 -7.64 -14.17 -22.61
CA MET A 657 -8.73 -13.25 -22.95
C MET A 657 -8.23 -12.04 -23.73
N GLN A 658 -7.04 -11.52 -23.43
CA GLN A 658 -6.41 -10.45 -24.20
C GLN A 658 -6.07 -10.93 -25.60
N TRP A 659 -5.56 -12.15 -25.77
CA TRP A 659 -5.28 -12.69 -27.09
C TRP A 659 -6.56 -12.91 -27.91
N MET A 660 -7.69 -13.22 -27.28
CA MET A 660 -8.99 -13.38 -27.95
C MET A 660 -9.67 -12.07 -28.37
N LEU A 661 -9.00 -10.93 -28.26
CA LEU A 661 -9.50 -9.64 -28.70
C LEU A 661 -9.31 -9.46 -30.22
N GLU A 662 -10.19 -8.69 -30.87
CA GLU A 662 -10.16 -8.49 -32.33
C GLU A 662 -8.81 -7.93 -32.83
N LYS A 663 -8.18 -7.05 -32.04
CA LYS A 663 -6.86 -6.50 -32.37
C LYS A 663 -5.73 -7.54 -32.45
N TRP A 664 -5.96 -8.74 -31.94
CA TRP A 664 -5.02 -9.86 -31.97
C TRP A 664 -5.57 -11.06 -32.77
N GLY A 665 -6.52 -10.82 -33.68
CA GLY A 665 -7.11 -11.85 -34.53
C GLY A 665 -8.24 -12.66 -33.88
N GLY A 666 -8.65 -12.31 -32.64
CA GLY A 666 -9.82 -12.91 -32.00
C GLY A 666 -11.14 -12.40 -32.56
N THR A 667 -12.26 -12.78 -31.92
CA THR A 667 -13.60 -12.29 -32.31
C THR A 667 -14.32 -11.68 -31.13
N ARG A 668 -15.21 -10.72 -31.39
CA ARG A 668 -16.11 -10.15 -30.38
C ARG A 668 -16.79 -11.25 -29.55
N GLY A 669 -16.62 -11.17 -28.23
CA GLY A 669 -17.20 -12.09 -27.26
C GLY A 669 -16.42 -13.39 -27.00
N SER A 670 -15.34 -13.68 -27.75
CA SER A 670 -14.55 -14.91 -27.55
C SER A 670 -13.93 -14.99 -26.15
N GLY A 671 -13.39 -13.88 -25.62
CA GLY A 671 -12.82 -13.82 -24.27
C GLY A 671 -13.85 -14.18 -23.18
N PRO A 672 -14.98 -13.46 -23.09
CA PRO A 672 -16.05 -13.80 -22.15
C PRO A 672 -16.65 -15.19 -22.33
N ALA A 673 -16.75 -15.70 -23.57
CA ALA A 673 -17.16 -17.08 -23.84
C ALA A 673 -16.18 -18.12 -23.27
N TYR A 674 -14.87 -17.89 -23.44
CA TYR A 674 -13.83 -18.74 -22.86
C TYR A 674 -13.94 -18.79 -21.34
N ILE A 675 -13.93 -17.64 -20.67
CA ILE A 675 -13.96 -17.62 -19.20
C ILE A 675 -15.32 -18.11 -18.67
N HIS A 676 -16.42 -17.94 -19.41
CA HIS A 676 -17.71 -18.55 -19.05
C HIS A 676 -17.60 -20.08 -18.99
N ALA A 677 -17.01 -20.70 -20.02
CA ALA A 677 -16.82 -22.15 -20.06
C ALA A 677 -15.87 -22.66 -18.96
N VAL A 678 -14.80 -21.92 -18.65
CA VAL A 678 -13.94 -22.22 -17.51
C VAL A 678 -14.72 -22.12 -16.19
N ALA A 679 -15.47 -21.03 -15.99
CA ALA A 679 -16.28 -20.82 -14.80
C ALA A 679 -17.35 -21.91 -14.63
N ASP A 680 -17.94 -22.41 -15.71
CA ASP A 680 -18.85 -23.57 -15.67
C ASP A 680 -18.12 -24.85 -15.27
N ALA A 681 -16.94 -25.09 -15.84
CA ALA A 681 -16.11 -26.25 -15.51
C ALA A 681 -15.63 -26.21 -14.06
N VAL A 682 -15.37 -25.03 -13.48
CA VAL A 682 -15.10 -24.85 -12.05
C VAL A 682 -16.39 -25.03 -11.24
N GLY A 683 -17.50 -24.45 -11.67
CA GLY A 683 -18.78 -24.46 -10.96
C GLY A 683 -18.75 -23.66 -9.66
N SER A 684 -19.83 -23.72 -8.89
CA SER A 684 -20.01 -23.04 -7.59
C SER A 684 -19.87 -21.51 -7.65
N ALA A 685 -19.85 -20.86 -6.49
CA ALA A 685 -19.56 -19.42 -6.37
C ALA A 685 -18.12 -19.07 -6.82
N THR A 686 -17.18 -20.02 -6.70
CA THR A 686 -15.79 -19.82 -7.13
C THR A 686 -15.66 -19.63 -8.63
N GLY A 687 -16.47 -20.30 -9.45
CA GLY A 687 -16.50 -20.09 -10.89
C GLY A 687 -16.97 -18.68 -11.26
N ASP A 688 -18.02 -18.17 -10.58
CA ASP A 688 -18.50 -16.80 -10.78
C ASP A 688 -17.47 -15.76 -10.32
N TRP A 689 -16.74 -16.01 -9.23
CA TRP A 689 -15.60 -15.18 -8.80
C TRP A 689 -14.48 -15.17 -9.84
N LEU A 690 -14.09 -16.32 -10.37
CA LEU A 690 -13.06 -16.43 -11.41
C LEU A 690 -13.47 -15.68 -12.69
N TYR A 691 -14.75 -15.78 -13.05
CA TYR A 691 -15.34 -15.04 -14.16
C TYR A 691 -15.18 -13.53 -13.94
N GLU A 692 -15.67 -13.03 -12.81
CA GLU A 692 -15.62 -11.62 -12.44
C GLU A 692 -14.19 -11.06 -12.49
N ARG A 693 -13.22 -11.73 -11.84
CA ARG A 693 -11.82 -11.29 -11.78
C ARG A 693 -11.18 -11.16 -13.17
N SER A 694 -11.53 -12.08 -14.06
CA SER A 694 -11.01 -12.07 -15.43
C SER A 694 -11.66 -10.97 -16.28
N ILE A 695 -12.95 -10.69 -16.07
CA ILE A 695 -13.66 -9.56 -16.69
C ILE A 695 -13.04 -8.24 -16.23
N GLU A 696 -12.78 -8.06 -14.92
CA GLU A 696 -12.14 -6.86 -14.36
C GLU A 696 -10.80 -6.59 -15.04
N SER A 697 -9.96 -7.62 -15.16
CA SER A 697 -8.62 -7.50 -15.76
C SER A 697 -8.66 -7.00 -17.21
N ILE A 698 -9.62 -7.48 -18.00
CA ILE A 698 -9.75 -7.09 -19.41
C ILE A 698 -10.48 -5.77 -19.58
N GLN A 699 -11.41 -5.41 -18.69
CA GLN A 699 -12.09 -4.11 -18.74
C GLN A 699 -11.07 -2.96 -18.76
N ASN A 700 -9.97 -3.08 -18.01
CA ASN A 700 -8.90 -2.10 -17.98
C ASN A 700 -8.24 -1.85 -19.36
N SER A 701 -8.37 -2.79 -20.31
CA SER A 701 -7.85 -2.66 -21.68
C SER A 701 -8.81 -1.95 -22.66
N PHE A 702 -10.11 -1.88 -22.35
CA PHE A 702 -11.15 -1.35 -23.26
C PHE A 702 -11.92 -0.14 -22.71
N GLY A 703 -11.78 0.15 -21.42
CA GLY A 703 -12.54 1.21 -20.77
C GLY A 703 -14.05 1.02 -20.89
N TYR A 704 -14.75 2.12 -21.19
CA TYR A 704 -16.20 2.27 -21.00
C TYR A 704 -17.08 1.39 -21.90
N ALA A 705 -16.65 0.90 -23.06
CA ALA A 705 -17.51 0.12 -23.96
C ALA A 705 -17.54 -1.40 -23.64
N PHE A 706 -16.73 -1.87 -22.69
CA PHE A 706 -16.38 -3.29 -22.55
C PHE A 706 -17.55 -4.28 -22.38
N PHE A 707 -18.54 -4.03 -21.52
CA PHE A 707 -19.60 -5.02 -21.24
C PHE A 707 -20.46 -5.37 -22.47
N GLU A 708 -20.99 -4.35 -23.15
CA GLU A 708 -21.82 -4.54 -24.35
C GLU A 708 -20.98 -5.03 -25.53
N TYR A 709 -19.78 -4.46 -25.70
CA TYR A 709 -18.88 -4.89 -26.75
C TYR A 709 -18.49 -6.36 -26.56
N SER A 710 -18.14 -6.79 -25.36
CA SER A 710 -17.61 -8.13 -25.13
C SER A 710 -18.67 -9.17 -24.76
N GLN A 711 -19.96 -8.80 -24.69
CA GLN A 711 -21.05 -9.72 -24.31
C GLN A 711 -20.83 -10.34 -22.92
N VAL A 712 -20.45 -9.49 -21.95
CA VAL A 712 -20.20 -9.93 -20.57
C VAL A 712 -21.51 -10.34 -19.89
N ASN A 713 -21.49 -11.46 -19.17
CA ASN A 713 -22.60 -11.87 -18.30
C ASN A 713 -22.55 -11.07 -16.99
N GLY A 714 -23.28 -9.96 -16.94
CA GLY A 714 -23.34 -9.09 -15.76
C GLY A 714 -23.82 -9.80 -14.49
N SER A 715 -24.73 -10.77 -14.60
CA SER A 715 -25.23 -11.50 -13.43
C SER A 715 -24.14 -12.37 -12.78
N ARG A 716 -23.23 -12.94 -13.58
CA ARG A 716 -22.03 -13.62 -13.05
C ARG A 716 -21.08 -12.67 -12.37
N VAL A 717 -20.87 -11.48 -12.94
CA VAL A 717 -20.06 -10.43 -12.32
C VAL A 717 -20.58 -10.09 -10.93
N LEU A 718 -21.89 -9.85 -10.77
CA LEU A 718 -22.48 -9.55 -9.45
C LEU A 718 -22.22 -10.67 -8.42
N ARG A 719 -22.48 -11.94 -8.80
CA ARG A 719 -22.25 -13.09 -7.91
C ARG A 719 -20.78 -13.31 -7.58
N GLY A 720 -19.88 -13.04 -8.53
CA GLY A 720 -18.44 -13.09 -8.31
C GLY A 720 -17.97 -12.03 -7.33
N VAL A 721 -18.52 -10.81 -7.41
CA VAL A 721 -18.25 -9.74 -6.45
C VAL A 721 -18.73 -10.12 -5.05
N GLU A 722 -19.95 -10.68 -4.94
CA GLU A 722 -20.50 -11.16 -3.67
C GLU A 722 -19.64 -12.29 -3.04
N GLU A 723 -19.12 -13.20 -3.85
CA GLU A 723 -18.15 -14.22 -3.40
C GLU A 723 -16.83 -13.58 -2.93
N GLY A 724 -16.34 -12.54 -3.63
CA GLY A 724 -15.17 -11.79 -3.20
C GLY A 724 -15.36 -11.08 -1.85
N ILE A 725 -16.57 -10.57 -1.57
CA ILE A 725 -16.93 -10.00 -0.25
C ILE A 725 -16.91 -11.10 0.81
N ARG A 726 -17.59 -12.22 0.55
CA ARG A 726 -17.73 -13.35 1.47
C ARG A 726 -16.39 -13.98 1.85
N SER A 727 -15.49 -14.12 0.87
CA SER A 727 -14.14 -14.66 1.04
C SER A 727 -13.12 -13.64 1.56
N ASN A 728 -13.55 -12.40 1.82
CA ASN A 728 -12.69 -11.28 2.19
C ASN A 728 -11.55 -11.01 1.18
N TYR A 729 -11.76 -11.32 -0.10
CA TYR A 729 -10.73 -11.23 -1.14
C TYR A 729 -10.25 -9.80 -1.39
N TRP A 730 -11.16 -8.83 -1.27
CA TRP A 730 -10.93 -7.46 -1.73
C TRP A 730 -9.93 -6.71 -0.84
N GLN A 731 -8.80 -6.36 -1.44
CA GLN A 731 -7.82 -5.39 -0.95
C GLN A 731 -8.24 -3.95 -1.30
N HIS A 732 -7.54 -2.95 -0.76
CA HIS A 732 -7.83 -1.52 -0.86
C HIS A 732 -8.24 -1.09 -2.27
N ASN A 733 -7.36 -1.20 -3.26
CA ASN A 733 -7.68 -0.77 -4.63
C ASN A 733 -8.63 -1.73 -5.36
N SER A 734 -8.55 -3.04 -5.08
CA SER A 734 -9.40 -4.02 -5.78
C SER A 734 -10.88 -3.90 -5.42
N ALA A 735 -11.22 -3.51 -4.19
CA ALA A 735 -12.60 -3.25 -3.79
C ALA A 735 -13.22 -2.10 -4.60
N LEU A 736 -12.44 -1.04 -4.80
CA LEU A 736 -12.86 0.12 -5.59
C LEU A 736 -13.03 -0.28 -7.06
N THR A 737 -12.13 -1.10 -7.61
CA THR A 737 -12.23 -1.56 -9.00
C THR A 737 -13.45 -2.46 -9.19
N ALA A 738 -13.77 -3.30 -8.22
CA ALA A 738 -15.01 -4.09 -8.22
C ALA A 738 -16.25 -3.20 -8.15
N MET A 739 -16.28 -2.15 -7.31
CA MET A 739 -17.40 -1.18 -7.27
C MET A 739 -17.60 -0.52 -8.63
N TYR A 740 -16.51 -0.09 -9.26
CA TYR A 740 -16.54 0.51 -10.58
C TYR A 740 -16.99 -0.48 -11.66
N LEU A 741 -16.48 -1.71 -11.65
CA LEU A 741 -16.91 -2.78 -12.55
C LEU A 741 -18.43 -3.00 -12.46
N VAL A 742 -18.97 -3.10 -11.24
CA VAL A 742 -20.40 -3.28 -10.99
C VAL A 742 -21.18 -2.05 -11.46
N GLU A 743 -20.74 -0.84 -11.13
CA GLU A 743 -21.38 0.41 -11.56
C GLU A 743 -21.44 0.53 -13.09
N GLN A 744 -20.33 0.23 -13.77
CA GLN A 744 -20.24 0.26 -15.22
C GLN A 744 -21.09 -0.81 -15.90
N SER A 745 -21.46 -1.88 -15.20
CA SER A 745 -22.30 -2.95 -15.74
C SER A 745 -23.79 -2.58 -15.82
N HIS A 746 -24.25 -1.58 -15.07
CA HIS A 746 -25.68 -1.22 -14.96
C HIS A 746 -26.02 0.26 -15.22
N SER A 747 -25.02 1.13 -15.42
CA SER A 747 -25.20 2.58 -15.62
C SER A 747 -25.24 3.04 -17.10
N ARG A 748 -25.27 2.11 -18.07
CA ARG A 748 -25.17 2.42 -19.51
C ARG A 748 -26.53 2.67 -20.18
N LEU A 749 -26.51 3.38 -21.32
CA LEU A 749 -27.68 3.65 -22.19
C LEU A 749 -28.50 2.40 -22.55
N ASN A 750 -27.85 1.23 -22.67
CA ASN A 750 -28.47 -0.06 -22.96
C ASN A 750 -28.57 -0.99 -21.73
N SER A 751 -28.34 -0.47 -20.53
CA SER A 751 -28.48 -1.27 -19.30
C SER A 751 -29.94 -1.59 -19.04
N PRO A 752 -30.22 -2.68 -18.29
CA PRO A 752 -31.56 -2.91 -17.77
C PRO A 752 -32.11 -1.65 -17.08
N PRO A 753 -33.43 -1.37 -17.19
CA PRO A 753 -34.04 -0.20 -16.55
C PRO A 753 -33.62 -0.08 -15.09
N ALA A 754 -33.57 1.14 -14.55
CA ALA A 754 -33.13 1.39 -13.16
C ALA A 754 -33.89 0.56 -12.11
N HIS A 755 -35.12 0.16 -12.41
CA HIS A 755 -35.98 -0.66 -11.56
C HIS A 755 -35.96 -2.17 -11.89
N SER A 756 -35.08 -2.61 -12.80
CA SER A 756 -34.94 -4.03 -13.10
C SER A 756 -34.34 -4.77 -11.90
N PRO A 757 -34.63 -6.09 -11.74
CA PRO A 757 -34.01 -6.89 -10.68
C PRO A 757 -32.48 -6.83 -10.70
N TYR A 758 -31.88 -6.78 -11.89
CA TYR A 758 -30.43 -6.66 -12.06
C TYR A 758 -29.89 -5.33 -11.50
N SER A 759 -30.49 -4.20 -11.87
CA SER A 759 -30.04 -2.88 -11.43
C SER A 759 -30.22 -2.69 -9.92
N ILE A 760 -31.28 -3.28 -9.34
CA ILE A 760 -31.50 -3.32 -7.88
C ILE A 760 -30.39 -4.13 -7.21
N GLN A 761 -30.09 -5.34 -7.71
CA GLN A 761 -29.03 -6.18 -7.16
C GLN A 761 -27.66 -5.50 -7.28
N ALA A 762 -27.32 -4.94 -8.46
CA ALA A 762 -26.05 -4.26 -8.69
C ALA A 762 -25.83 -3.08 -7.72
N LYS A 763 -26.89 -2.30 -7.46
CA LYS A 763 -26.87 -1.24 -6.47
C LYS A 763 -26.60 -1.80 -5.06
N ALA A 764 -27.31 -2.85 -4.65
CA ALA A 764 -27.12 -3.48 -3.34
C ALA A 764 -25.71 -4.10 -3.19
N THR A 765 -25.15 -4.67 -4.26
CA THR A 765 -23.77 -5.17 -4.29
C THR A 765 -22.77 -4.02 -4.13
N CYS A 766 -22.96 -2.88 -4.80
CA CYS A 766 -22.13 -1.69 -4.59
C CYS A 766 -22.21 -1.17 -3.15
N GLU A 767 -23.41 -1.12 -2.56
CA GLU A 767 -23.60 -0.72 -1.15
C GLU A 767 -22.88 -1.70 -0.20
N SER A 768 -22.94 -3.00 -0.48
CA SER A 768 -22.22 -4.02 0.30
C SER A 768 -20.70 -3.91 0.16
N LEU A 769 -20.19 -3.60 -1.03
CA LEU A 769 -18.76 -3.34 -1.26
C LEU A 769 -18.30 -2.05 -0.56
N ALA A 770 -19.12 -1.00 -0.58
CA ALA A 770 -18.83 0.25 0.10
C ALA A 770 -18.73 0.02 1.62
N GLU A 771 -19.67 -0.72 2.20
CA GLU A 771 -19.63 -1.08 3.61
C GLU A 771 -18.42 -1.97 3.94
N TYR A 772 -18.16 -3.00 3.13
CA TYR A 772 -16.97 -3.84 3.24
C TYR A 772 -15.67 -2.99 3.24
N TYR A 773 -15.62 -1.96 2.40
CA TYR A 773 -14.49 -1.04 2.29
C TYR A 773 -14.34 -0.19 3.54
N ARG A 774 -15.41 0.49 3.99
CA ARG A 774 -15.40 1.36 5.18
C ARG A 774 -14.95 0.62 6.43
N GLN A 775 -15.32 -0.65 6.58
CA GLN A 775 -14.90 -1.48 7.72
C GLN A 775 -13.39 -1.79 7.74
N ARG A 776 -12.72 -1.76 6.58
CA ARG A 776 -11.34 -2.23 6.42
C ARG A 776 -10.33 -1.13 6.17
N TYR A 777 -10.76 -0.03 5.56
CA TYR A 777 -9.87 1.06 5.16
C TYR A 777 -10.35 2.37 5.77
N PRO A 778 -9.44 3.15 6.37
CA PRO A 778 -9.80 4.39 7.06
C PRO A 778 -10.18 5.53 6.13
N MET A 779 -9.86 5.44 4.84
CA MET A 779 -10.04 6.52 3.88
C MET A 779 -10.09 6.01 2.44
N LEU A 780 -10.62 6.85 1.55
CA LEU A 780 -10.62 6.59 0.11
C LEU A 780 -9.20 6.70 -0.45
N SER A 781 -8.73 5.66 -1.16
CA SER A 781 -7.36 5.63 -1.70
C SER A 781 -7.12 6.64 -2.82
N ASN A 782 -5.84 6.85 -3.15
CA ASN A 782 -5.44 7.57 -4.36
C ASN A 782 -5.75 6.68 -5.55
N LEU A 783 -7.00 6.74 -5.95
CA LEU A 783 -7.45 6.29 -7.23
C LEU A 783 -6.75 7.16 -8.27
N GLY A 784 -5.65 6.68 -8.83
CA GLY A 784 -5.06 7.19 -10.09
C GLY A 784 -5.99 6.98 -11.29
N VAL A 785 -7.30 7.02 -11.06
CA VAL A 785 -8.37 6.74 -11.99
C VAL A 785 -9.14 8.03 -12.22
N SER A 786 -9.72 8.15 -13.41
CA SER A 786 -10.42 9.36 -13.88
C SER A 786 -11.45 9.88 -12.87
N ASP A 787 -11.71 11.19 -12.84
CA ASP A 787 -12.71 11.83 -11.96
C ASP A 787 -14.08 11.16 -11.98
N ARG A 788 -14.46 10.53 -13.10
CA ARG A 788 -15.70 9.75 -13.23
C ARG A 788 -15.74 8.52 -12.34
N TYR A 789 -14.63 7.78 -12.26
CA TYR A 789 -14.50 6.64 -11.37
C TYR A 789 -14.65 7.10 -9.92
N ARG A 790 -14.00 8.22 -9.57
CA ARG A 790 -14.10 8.81 -8.23
C ARG A 790 -15.57 9.16 -7.93
N ALA A 791 -16.24 9.89 -8.83
CA ALA A 791 -17.65 10.26 -8.65
C ALA A 791 -18.59 9.05 -8.49
N ALA A 792 -18.34 7.97 -9.23
CA ALA A 792 -19.10 6.73 -9.13
C ALA A 792 -18.98 6.08 -7.75
N VAL A 793 -17.74 5.89 -7.29
CA VAL A 793 -17.45 5.22 -6.02
C VAL A 793 -17.83 6.10 -4.82
N THR A 794 -17.53 7.39 -4.89
CA THR A 794 -17.90 8.39 -3.88
C THR A 794 -19.40 8.41 -3.62
N ARG A 795 -20.25 8.28 -4.66
CA ARG A 795 -21.72 8.22 -4.50
C ARG A 795 -22.20 7.08 -3.60
N TYR A 796 -21.49 5.95 -3.58
CA TYR A 796 -21.85 4.81 -2.73
C TYR A 796 -21.19 4.90 -1.34
N LEU A 797 -20.00 5.50 -1.24
CA LEU A 797 -19.29 5.63 0.03
C LEU A 797 -19.80 6.78 0.92
N GLU A 798 -20.34 7.85 0.32
CA GLU A 798 -20.95 8.98 1.03
C GLU A 798 -22.41 8.73 1.44
N ARG A 799 -23.03 7.66 0.94
CA ARG A 799 -24.37 7.20 1.36
C ARG A 799 -24.26 6.24 2.54
#